data_AF-A0A5C5VF09-F1
#
_entry.id   AF-A0A5C5VF09-F1
#
_cell.length_a   1.000
_cell.length_b   1.000
_cell.length_c   1.000
_cell.angle_alpha   90.00
_cell.angle_beta   90.00
_cell.angle_gamma   90.00
#
_symmetry.space_group_name_H-M   'P 1'
#
loop_
_entity.id
_entity.type
_entity.pdbx_description
1 polymer ?
#
loop_
_entity_poly.entity_id
_entity_poly.type
_entity_poly.pdbx_seq_one_letter_code
_entity_poly.pdbx_strand_id
1 'polypeptide(L)'
;MNAGTYPTAPAAPETLRLAKRFLWKECRMLSGLALGVAAVACLVMAAAWLFVPRSSTAEAMLAIAFSAAALFAVAAAVTLFSVEREEGTAALIEWLPRNAPAVFAGKVVAGIAMTLTVLTTLAACGWLASGVRWPSDPLAGMIASQGAIAILEAFVWGLLASLLIRNPLLAAVAAIAAASLSGQAAMLLTVENAKGFTLHDYQAAIPGRLVLVLLAAGLDAWLGLRWLDQPKTARVRGRTKAADRATTRPPRSGMLTRLVWQTHRESWKTALAAALIGVALSGCFALAVAFSADAGWLAMLCPLFTPALFGALAFRADQRRHSYRFLAEHAGRPWGVWLSRQVVWLGYLTLLLVVAAEALWVAVWRNLPELGRLDLWRFRMSGGDLNPLAIAAEQMEQAQVLEVASQLFFTALVGVYVAYAVGQLFSLLVRSEILAGMLALGASMLVVAYAALVGGWRLSPVWFLAPIGLGALLATLLRIKDWMFERPGLWRWAAPAAAVVLPAVAVLAGIPGERSQQLSPRYFTSNLPGSSEVVHGTSTVNTLLPTMASKAAARRERGREVGDDYMRLAEEVTTGAKPIDEWLPEFIKLSKVDCRAPSEGLRRFSWDGALSGLIPAALASESNDRLEVLLACRRANVQRTSQTTYNDFLQTLRGTFETSRAIVDWAAAQQESEPVLDALNQIRQVDSPLSDPAEPALDVYLDAQAVIRGKEAPTFLRGKDASPSLFQWATYVLNALPSEAARAERALNLMAIKDIDFLSGCRMAAHPTAGARPRATLDRVLQSYWAPESLLLLETEALGNDEIRSGRPPHNYRLLSLAKTSALAANEYGLNPHRWVRAWMMGESYRRAELVRLALIAYRIDQGAYPESLAELAPEYLAPDGLINPLSNDLYGYEPQGFDLIAWDAVTAGGRQLIPQRTPLLWSAGVVPNAAGSGRPTEGELHFEIDAEGQLVAATELGPDEAEEGQTIDTRPTMMLPNHDDLLPYSVGGGFWMPLPADLDTAKEVAE
;
A
#
# COMPACT_ATOMS: atom_id res chain seq x y z
N MET A 1 -72.13 -12.58 -55.41
CA MET A 1 -71.59 -11.80 -54.28
C MET A 1 -70.23 -12.36 -53.94
N ASN A 2 -69.17 -11.65 -54.30
CA ASN A 2 -67.77 -12.05 -54.11
C ASN A 2 -67.38 -11.79 -52.64
N ALA A 3 -67.17 -12.86 -51.87
CA ALA A 3 -66.53 -12.76 -50.56
C ALA A 3 -65.02 -12.58 -50.80
N GLY A 4 -64.57 -11.34 -50.64
CA GLY A 4 -63.17 -10.95 -50.77
C GLY A 4 -62.29 -11.72 -49.79
N THR A 5 -61.38 -12.51 -50.35
CA THR A 5 -60.16 -12.99 -49.68
C THR A 5 -59.29 -11.79 -49.34
N TYR A 6 -59.38 -11.30 -48.09
CA TYR A 6 -58.30 -10.48 -47.55
C TYR A 6 -57.05 -11.35 -47.43
N PRO A 7 -55.91 -10.98 -48.05
CA PRO A 7 -54.66 -11.64 -47.78
C PRO A 7 -54.32 -11.36 -46.31
N THR A 8 -54.49 -12.38 -45.47
CA THR A 8 -53.98 -12.34 -44.10
C THR A 8 -52.46 -12.17 -44.22
N ALA A 9 -51.93 -11.08 -43.67
CA ALA A 9 -50.50 -10.88 -43.57
C ALA A 9 -49.88 -12.15 -42.99
N PRO A 10 -48.75 -12.64 -43.52
CA PRO A 10 -48.16 -13.89 -43.06
C PRO A 10 -47.96 -13.78 -41.55
N ALA A 11 -48.73 -14.56 -40.79
CA ALA A 11 -48.64 -14.57 -39.34
C ALA A 11 -47.18 -14.91 -39.02
N ALA A 12 -46.51 -14.05 -38.24
CA ALA A 12 -45.17 -14.34 -37.74
C ALA A 12 -45.14 -15.80 -37.27
N PRO A 13 -44.16 -16.61 -37.71
CA PRO A 13 -44.16 -18.05 -37.47
C PRO A 13 -44.40 -18.29 -35.98
N GLU A 14 -45.31 -19.20 -35.64
CA GLU A 14 -45.79 -19.40 -34.27
C GLU A 14 -44.64 -19.58 -33.26
N THR A 15 -43.51 -20.09 -33.73
CA THR A 15 -42.22 -20.21 -33.03
C THR A 15 -41.73 -18.89 -32.45
N LEU A 16 -41.78 -17.78 -33.19
CA LEU A 16 -41.25 -16.49 -32.75
C LEU A 16 -42.15 -15.83 -31.69
N ARG A 17 -43.47 -15.99 -31.83
CA ARG A 17 -44.43 -15.55 -30.81
C ARG A 17 -44.26 -16.33 -29.50
N LEU A 18 -44.05 -17.64 -29.59
CA LEU A 18 -43.81 -18.49 -28.43
C LEU A 18 -42.48 -18.14 -27.75
N ALA A 19 -41.40 -18.00 -28.54
CA ALA A 19 -40.08 -17.62 -28.03
C ALA A 19 -40.13 -16.27 -27.29
N LYS A 20 -40.86 -15.27 -27.82
CA LYS A 20 -41.06 -13.97 -27.15
C LYS A 20 -41.77 -14.10 -25.78
N ARG A 21 -42.76 -14.99 -25.66
CA ARG A 21 -43.47 -15.21 -24.39
C ARG A 21 -42.56 -15.87 -23.34
N PHE A 22 -41.78 -16.87 -23.75
CA PHE A 22 -40.78 -17.48 -22.88
C PHE A 22 -39.71 -16.47 -22.49
N LEU A 23 -39.17 -15.71 -23.44
CA LEU A 23 -38.20 -14.63 -23.18
C LEU A 23 -38.68 -13.69 -22.07
N TRP A 24 -39.90 -13.15 -22.18
CA TRP A 24 -40.46 -12.27 -21.16
C TRP A 24 -40.63 -12.93 -19.79
N LYS A 25 -41.15 -14.17 -19.76
CA LYS A 25 -41.32 -14.95 -18.53
C LYS A 25 -39.97 -15.15 -17.83
N GLU A 26 -38.96 -15.57 -18.57
CA GLU A 26 -37.63 -15.86 -18.04
C GLU A 26 -36.91 -14.58 -17.58
N CYS A 27 -36.99 -13.48 -18.33
CA CYS A 27 -36.47 -12.19 -17.89
C CYS A 27 -37.10 -11.75 -16.55
N ARG A 28 -38.42 -11.92 -16.39
CA ARG A 28 -39.09 -11.62 -15.12
C ARG A 28 -38.59 -12.51 -13.98
N MET A 29 -38.36 -13.80 -14.24
CA MET A 29 -37.84 -14.74 -13.25
C MET A 29 -36.39 -14.41 -12.85
N LEU A 30 -35.55 -14.07 -13.82
CA LEU A 30 -34.13 -13.74 -13.63
C LEU A 30 -33.91 -12.35 -13.02
N SER A 31 -34.89 -11.44 -13.08
CA SER A 31 -34.74 -10.06 -12.57
C SER A 31 -34.39 -9.98 -11.08
N GLY A 32 -34.99 -10.84 -10.24
CA GLY A 32 -34.65 -10.90 -8.81
C GLY A 32 -33.23 -11.38 -8.54
N LEU A 33 -32.75 -12.35 -9.34
CA LEU A 33 -31.37 -12.82 -9.29
C LEU A 33 -30.39 -11.73 -9.76
N ALA A 34 -30.74 -11.03 -10.85
CA ALA A 34 -29.95 -9.94 -11.42
C ALA A 34 -29.77 -8.80 -10.41
N LEU A 35 -30.87 -8.38 -9.76
CA LEU A 35 -30.84 -7.36 -8.72
C LEU A 35 -29.99 -7.79 -7.52
N GLY A 36 -30.08 -9.06 -7.12
CA GLY A 36 -29.27 -9.64 -6.06
C GLY A 36 -27.77 -9.60 -6.37
N VAL A 37 -27.36 -10.08 -7.56
CA VAL A 37 -25.96 -10.03 -8.00
C VAL A 37 -25.47 -8.58 -8.12
N ALA A 38 -26.27 -7.69 -8.71
CA ALA A 38 -25.90 -6.29 -8.87
C ALA A 38 -25.71 -5.59 -7.52
N ALA A 39 -26.58 -5.84 -6.54
CA ALA A 39 -26.43 -5.29 -5.20
C ALA A 39 -25.13 -5.77 -4.52
N VAL A 40 -24.81 -7.06 -4.62
CA VAL A 40 -23.55 -7.61 -4.09
C VAL A 40 -22.34 -7.01 -4.80
N ALA A 41 -22.39 -6.90 -6.13
CA ALA A 41 -21.30 -6.31 -6.91
C ALA A 41 -21.08 -4.83 -6.57
N CYS A 42 -22.15 -4.04 -6.41
CA CYS A 42 -22.04 -2.64 -5.97
C CYS A 42 -21.44 -2.51 -4.57
N LEU A 43 -21.74 -3.44 -3.64
CA LEU A 43 -21.10 -3.47 -2.33
C LEU A 43 -19.61 -3.81 -2.43
N VAL A 44 -19.23 -4.75 -3.29
CA VAL A 44 -17.82 -5.09 -3.53
C VAL A 44 -17.09 -3.94 -4.21
N MET A 45 -17.73 -3.23 -5.16
CA MET A 45 -17.20 -2.00 -5.76
C MET A 45 -17.02 -0.91 -4.71
N ALA A 46 -17.99 -0.70 -3.82
CA ALA A 46 -17.86 0.27 -2.74
C ALA A 46 -16.70 -0.08 -1.79
N ALA A 47 -16.52 -1.37 -1.48
CA ALA A 47 -15.37 -1.83 -0.70
C ALA A 47 -14.05 -1.63 -1.45
N ALA A 48 -13.96 -2.04 -2.72
CA ALA A 48 -12.76 -1.87 -3.53
C ALA A 48 -12.40 -0.39 -3.67
N TRP A 49 -13.37 0.50 -3.80
CA TRP A 49 -13.14 1.94 -3.87
C TRP A 49 -12.56 2.53 -2.56
N LEU A 50 -12.79 1.87 -1.41
CA LEU A 50 -12.20 2.25 -0.13
C LEU A 50 -10.77 1.72 0.06
N PHE A 51 -10.44 0.57 -0.54
CA PHE A 51 -9.20 -0.15 -0.24
C PHE A 51 -8.18 -0.20 -1.40
N VAL A 52 -8.61 -0.05 -2.65
CA VAL A 52 -7.73 -0.12 -3.83
C VAL A 52 -7.13 1.27 -4.10
N PRO A 53 -5.82 1.36 -4.41
CA PRO A 53 -5.21 2.62 -4.85
C PRO A 53 -5.98 3.27 -6.00
N ARG A 54 -6.06 4.61 -6.00
CA ARG A 54 -6.83 5.35 -7.02
C ARG A 54 -6.34 5.10 -8.45
N SER A 55 -5.04 4.91 -8.62
CA SER A 55 -4.41 4.56 -9.90
C SER A 55 -4.94 3.25 -10.47
N SER A 56 -5.40 2.32 -9.62
CA SER A 56 -5.88 0.99 -10.01
C SER A 56 -7.39 0.79 -9.82
N THR A 57 -8.11 1.86 -9.46
CA THR A 57 -9.53 1.76 -9.10
C THR A 57 -10.40 1.48 -10.32
N ALA A 58 -10.12 2.11 -11.46
CA ALA A 58 -10.92 1.91 -12.68
C ALA A 58 -10.84 0.46 -13.18
N GLU A 59 -9.65 -0.13 -13.14
CA GLU A 59 -9.38 -1.53 -13.49
C GLU A 59 -10.08 -2.48 -12.52
N ALA A 60 -9.98 -2.21 -11.21
CA ALA A 60 -10.66 -3.01 -10.19
C ALA A 60 -12.19 -2.96 -10.36
N MET A 61 -12.78 -1.78 -10.61
CA MET A 61 -14.22 -1.65 -10.84
C MET A 61 -14.67 -2.44 -12.08
N LEU A 62 -13.91 -2.34 -13.18
CA LEU A 62 -14.20 -3.07 -14.41
C LEU A 62 -14.10 -4.59 -14.18
N ALA A 63 -13.04 -5.06 -13.51
CA ALA A 63 -12.86 -6.46 -13.18
C ALA A 63 -13.99 -7.02 -12.30
N ILE A 64 -14.47 -6.23 -11.32
CA ILE A 64 -15.63 -6.61 -10.48
C ILE A 64 -16.89 -6.70 -11.32
N ALA A 65 -17.13 -5.76 -12.26
CA ALA A 65 -18.29 -5.78 -13.14
C ALA A 65 -18.33 -7.06 -14.02
N PHE A 66 -17.21 -7.41 -14.66
CA PHE A 66 -17.09 -8.62 -15.46
C PHE A 66 -17.23 -9.90 -14.61
N SER A 67 -16.61 -9.94 -13.43
CA SER A 67 -16.70 -11.09 -12.52
C SER A 67 -18.13 -11.31 -12.04
N ALA A 68 -18.83 -10.25 -11.67
CA ALA A 68 -20.23 -10.30 -11.26
C ALA A 68 -21.14 -10.73 -12.42
N ALA A 69 -20.91 -10.23 -13.63
CA ALA A 69 -21.64 -10.66 -14.81
C ALA A 69 -21.38 -12.14 -15.13
N ALA A 70 -20.17 -12.65 -14.95
CA ALA A 70 -19.86 -14.07 -15.14
C ALA A 70 -20.58 -14.95 -14.11
N LEU A 71 -20.58 -14.54 -12.84
CA LEU A 71 -21.34 -15.22 -11.78
C LEU A 71 -22.85 -15.22 -12.08
N PHE A 72 -23.38 -14.09 -12.53
CA PHE A 72 -24.77 -14.00 -12.97
C PHE A 72 -25.02 -14.92 -14.17
N ALA A 73 -24.12 -14.98 -15.14
CA ALA A 73 -24.24 -15.81 -16.33
C ALA A 73 -24.37 -17.30 -15.98
N VAL A 74 -23.52 -17.82 -15.08
CA VAL A 74 -23.65 -19.18 -14.54
C VAL A 74 -25.02 -19.36 -13.90
N ALA A 75 -25.38 -18.49 -12.96
CA ALA A 75 -26.60 -18.63 -12.17
C ALA A 75 -27.85 -18.57 -13.06
N ALA A 76 -27.88 -17.65 -14.03
CA ALA A 76 -28.93 -17.54 -15.02
C ALA A 76 -29.04 -18.82 -15.84
N ALA A 77 -27.95 -19.25 -16.50
CA ALA A 77 -27.94 -20.43 -17.36
C ALA A 77 -28.34 -21.71 -16.62
N VAL A 78 -27.85 -21.89 -15.39
CA VAL A 78 -28.20 -23.00 -14.52
C VAL A 78 -29.70 -23.03 -14.21
N THR A 79 -30.29 -21.88 -13.90
CA THR A 79 -31.71 -21.82 -13.53
C THR A 79 -32.68 -22.07 -14.68
N LEU A 80 -32.25 -21.87 -15.94
CA LEU A 80 -33.13 -21.98 -17.11
C LEU A 80 -33.87 -23.32 -17.22
N PHE A 81 -33.19 -24.44 -16.91
CA PHE A 81 -33.77 -25.79 -17.05
C PHE A 81 -33.77 -26.61 -15.75
N SER A 82 -32.80 -26.39 -14.85
CA SER A 82 -32.69 -27.20 -13.64
C SER A 82 -33.78 -26.87 -12.60
N VAL A 83 -34.20 -25.60 -12.49
CA VAL A 83 -35.27 -25.19 -11.58
C VAL A 83 -36.59 -25.83 -11.98
N GLU A 84 -36.92 -25.86 -13.28
CA GLU A 84 -38.14 -26.49 -13.76
C GLU A 84 -38.17 -28.00 -13.50
N ARG A 85 -37.01 -28.66 -13.56
CA ARG A 85 -36.88 -30.07 -13.20
C ARG A 85 -36.97 -30.31 -11.69
N GLU A 86 -36.43 -29.42 -10.88
CA GLU A 86 -36.51 -29.51 -9.43
C GLU A 86 -37.94 -29.27 -8.91
N GLU A 87 -38.64 -28.29 -9.49
CA GLU A 87 -40.03 -27.97 -9.17
C GLU A 87 -41.03 -28.96 -9.78
N GLY A 88 -40.60 -29.78 -10.73
CA GLY A 88 -41.46 -30.73 -11.46
C GLY A 88 -42.35 -30.06 -12.50
N THR A 89 -42.13 -28.77 -12.79
CA THR A 89 -42.84 -28.02 -13.84
C THR A 89 -42.35 -28.38 -15.25
N ALA A 90 -41.16 -28.98 -15.38
CA ALA A 90 -40.67 -29.54 -16.64
C ALA A 90 -41.68 -30.52 -17.26
N ALA A 91 -42.27 -31.39 -16.43
CA ALA A 91 -43.31 -32.32 -16.89
C ALA A 91 -44.52 -31.59 -17.45
N LEU A 92 -44.93 -30.43 -16.90
CA LEU A 92 -46.03 -29.62 -17.42
C LEU A 92 -45.70 -29.01 -18.79
N ILE A 93 -44.46 -28.55 -18.97
CA ILE A 93 -43.98 -27.97 -20.24
C ILE A 93 -43.98 -29.02 -21.35
N GLU A 94 -43.68 -30.28 -21.02
CA GLU A 94 -43.77 -31.41 -21.96
C GLU A 94 -45.20 -31.67 -22.48
N TRP A 95 -46.25 -31.18 -21.81
CA TRP A 95 -47.64 -31.29 -22.27
C TRP A 95 -48.05 -30.15 -23.22
N LEU A 96 -47.27 -29.07 -23.33
CA LEU A 96 -47.55 -27.96 -24.25
C LEU A 96 -47.17 -28.32 -25.70
N PRO A 97 -47.72 -27.62 -26.72
CA PRO A 97 -47.40 -27.87 -28.13
C PRO A 97 -45.89 -27.89 -28.39
N ARG A 98 -45.41 -28.97 -29.03
CA ARG A 98 -44.00 -29.30 -29.20
C ARG A 98 -43.28 -28.32 -30.12
N ASN A 99 -42.74 -27.25 -29.55
CA ASN A 99 -41.79 -26.36 -30.21
C ASN A 99 -40.52 -26.21 -29.36
N ALA A 100 -39.81 -27.32 -29.15
CA ALA A 100 -38.51 -27.37 -28.45
C ALA A 100 -37.54 -26.26 -28.87
N PRO A 101 -37.32 -25.97 -30.18
CA PRO A 101 -36.42 -24.90 -30.58
C PRO A 101 -36.86 -23.51 -30.09
N ALA A 102 -38.17 -23.23 -30.07
CA ALA A 102 -38.68 -21.94 -29.62
C ALA A 102 -38.55 -21.76 -28.09
N VAL A 103 -38.77 -22.83 -27.31
CA VAL A 103 -38.59 -22.82 -25.86
C VAL A 103 -37.10 -22.65 -25.51
N PHE A 104 -36.24 -23.44 -26.15
CA PHE A 104 -34.80 -23.37 -25.94
C PHE A 104 -34.23 -21.99 -26.31
N ALA A 105 -34.52 -21.50 -27.53
CA ALA A 105 -34.07 -20.18 -27.98
C ALA A 105 -34.60 -19.05 -27.08
N GLY A 106 -35.89 -19.09 -26.70
CA GLY A 106 -36.48 -18.09 -25.80
C GLY A 106 -35.78 -18.01 -24.44
N LYS A 107 -35.44 -19.16 -23.84
CA LYS A 107 -34.71 -19.25 -22.57
C LYS A 107 -33.26 -18.78 -22.69
N VAL A 108 -32.54 -19.26 -23.70
CA VAL A 108 -31.13 -18.91 -23.93
C VAL A 108 -30.97 -17.41 -24.21
N VAL A 109 -31.80 -16.85 -25.10
CA VAL A 109 -31.78 -15.41 -25.41
C VAL A 109 -32.10 -14.58 -24.16
N ALA A 110 -33.02 -15.02 -23.30
CA ALA A 110 -33.32 -14.34 -22.03
C ALA A 110 -32.11 -14.30 -21.10
N GLY A 111 -31.43 -15.43 -20.92
CA GLY A 111 -30.22 -15.53 -20.10
C GLY A 111 -29.11 -14.61 -20.60
N ILE A 112 -28.84 -14.60 -21.91
CA ILE A 112 -27.82 -13.74 -22.53
C ILE A 112 -28.19 -12.26 -22.36
N ALA A 113 -29.43 -11.88 -22.70
CA ALA A 113 -29.88 -10.48 -22.62
C ALA A 113 -29.80 -9.93 -21.19
N MET A 114 -30.21 -10.72 -20.19
CA MET A 114 -30.11 -10.32 -18.78
C MET A 114 -28.65 -10.22 -18.32
N THR A 115 -27.77 -11.11 -18.80
CA THR A 115 -26.33 -11.08 -18.45
C THR A 115 -25.67 -9.83 -19.00
N LEU A 116 -25.94 -9.48 -20.25
CA LEU A 116 -25.46 -8.24 -20.85
C LEU A 116 -26.00 -7.01 -20.11
N THR A 117 -27.27 -7.03 -19.69
CA THR A 117 -27.88 -5.94 -18.91
C THR A 117 -27.18 -5.76 -17.56
N VAL A 118 -26.87 -6.86 -16.84
CA VAL A 118 -26.13 -6.80 -15.58
C VAL A 118 -24.71 -6.26 -15.80
N LEU A 119 -24.00 -6.75 -16.84
CA LEU A 119 -22.67 -6.27 -17.18
C LEU A 119 -22.65 -4.77 -17.47
N THR A 120 -23.53 -4.29 -18.36
CA THR A 120 -23.55 -2.87 -18.75
C THR A 120 -23.92 -1.97 -17.58
N THR A 121 -24.88 -2.39 -16.76
CA THR A 121 -25.27 -1.64 -15.55
C THR A 121 -24.10 -1.55 -14.57
N LEU A 122 -23.44 -2.67 -14.29
CA LEU A 122 -22.31 -2.69 -13.35
C LEU A 122 -21.08 -1.97 -13.89
N ALA A 123 -20.78 -2.08 -15.19
CA ALA A 123 -19.70 -1.34 -15.81
C ALA A 123 -19.96 0.18 -15.74
N ALA A 124 -21.20 0.62 -15.96
CA ALA A 124 -21.60 2.02 -15.79
C ALA A 124 -21.47 2.47 -14.33
N CYS A 125 -21.91 1.66 -13.36
CA CYS A 125 -21.71 1.96 -11.93
C CYS A 125 -20.22 2.05 -11.57
N GLY A 126 -19.40 1.13 -12.08
CA GLY A 126 -17.96 1.11 -11.87
C GLY A 126 -17.26 2.34 -12.46
N TRP A 127 -17.65 2.76 -13.66
CA TRP A 127 -17.15 3.98 -14.31
C TRP A 127 -17.55 5.26 -13.56
N LEU A 128 -18.78 5.32 -13.04
CA LEU A 128 -19.18 6.43 -12.16
C LEU A 128 -18.39 6.42 -10.85
N ALA A 129 -18.19 5.25 -10.24
CA ALA A 129 -17.43 5.10 -9.00
C ALA A 129 -15.93 5.39 -9.14
N SER A 130 -15.34 5.17 -10.33
CA SER A 130 -13.95 5.54 -10.65
C SER A 130 -13.77 7.03 -10.93
N GLY A 131 -14.82 7.85 -10.78
CA GLY A 131 -14.78 9.28 -11.07
C GLY A 131 -14.75 9.57 -12.57
N VAL A 132 -15.50 8.79 -13.36
CA VAL A 132 -15.63 8.95 -14.83
C VAL A 132 -14.31 8.66 -15.57
N ARG A 133 -13.34 8.07 -14.88
CA ARG A 133 -12.07 7.63 -15.48
C ARG A 133 -12.29 6.29 -16.15
N TRP A 134 -12.09 6.27 -17.46
CA TRP A 134 -11.92 5.01 -18.19
C TRP A 134 -10.49 4.51 -17.93
N PRO A 135 -10.28 3.21 -17.70
CA PRO A 135 -8.93 2.68 -17.51
C PRO A 135 -8.11 2.96 -18.79
N SER A 136 -7.01 3.70 -18.63
CA SER A 136 -6.19 4.25 -19.72
C SER A 136 -5.23 3.23 -20.33
N ASP A 137 -5.10 2.07 -19.71
CA ASP A 137 -3.99 1.15 -19.95
C ASP A 137 -4.37 -0.04 -20.84
N PRO A 138 -3.39 -0.67 -21.53
CA PRO A 138 -3.58 -1.95 -22.21
C PRO A 138 -4.23 -3.02 -21.31
N LEU A 139 -4.04 -2.90 -19.99
CA LEU A 139 -4.68 -3.71 -18.95
C LEU A 139 -6.23 -3.71 -19.06
N ALA A 140 -6.85 -2.58 -19.42
CA ALA A 140 -8.30 -2.48 -19.63
C ALA A 140 -8.79 -3.43 -20.73
N GLY A 141 -8.07 -3.43 -21.87
CA GLY A 141 -8.33 -4.33 -22.98
C GLY A 141 -8.15 -5.79 -22.58
N MET A 142 -7.16 -6.08 -21.74
CA MET A 142 -6.97 -7.43 -21.19
C MET A 142 -8.14 -7.85 -20.29
N ILE A 143 -8.55 -7.00 -19.34
CA ILE A 143 -9.66 -7.28 -18.44
C ILE A 143 -10.97 -7.48 -19.22
N ALA A 144 -11.23 -6.64 -20.21
CA ALA A 144 -12.44 -6.73 -21.03
C ALA A 144 -12.46 -8.01 -21.90
N SER A 145 -11.37 -8.35 -22.57
CA SER A 145 -11.27 -9.55 -23.40
C SER A 145 -11.39 -10.84 -22.57
N GLN A 146 -10.66 -10.92 -21.45
CA GLN A 146 -10.74 -12.08 -20.54
C GLN A 146 -12.10 -12.18 -19.87
N GLY A 147 -12.65 -11.05 -19.41
CA GLY A 147 -13.95 -10.98 -18.78
C GLY A 147 -15.07 -11.44 -19.71
N ALA A 148 -15.05 -11.03 -20.98
CA ALA A 148 -16.02 -11.46 -21.98
C ALA A 148 -15.99 -12.99 -22.19
N ILE A 149 -14.79 -13.58 -22.27
CA ILE A 149 -14.63 -15.03 -22.42
C ILE A 149 -15.07 -15.77 -21.15
N ALA A 150 -14.74 -15.24 -19.97
CA ALA A 150 -15.19 -15.82 -18.71
C ALA A 150 -16.72 -15.83 -18.59
N ILE A 151 -17.40 -14.76 -19.01
CA ILE A 151 -18.87 -14.69 -19.07
C ILE A 151 -19.43 -15.76 -20.02
N LEU A 152 -18.81 -15.91 -21.19
CA LEU A 152 -19.24 -16.89 -22.19
C LEU A 152 -19.06 -18.33 -21.69
N GLU A 153 -17.90 -18.66 -21.13
CA GLU A 153 -17.63 -19.96 -20.49
C GLU A 153 -18.61 -20.25 -19.36
N ALA A 154 -18.79 -19.28 -18.45
CA ALA A 154 -19.74 -19.37 -17.35
C ALA A 154 -21.15 -19.70 -17.84
N PHE A 155 -21.61 -19.01 -18.88
CA PHE A 155 -22.94 -19.22 -19.44
C PHE A 155 -23.08 -20.61 -20.08
N VAL A 156 -22.14 -21.00 -20.94
CA VAL A 156 -22.18 -22.26 -21.69
C VAL A 156 -22.07 -23.45 -20.75
N TRP A 157 -21.07 -23.49 -19.88
CA TRP A 157 -20.96 -24.57 -18.89
C TRP A 157 -22.13 -24.59 -17.90
N GLY A 158 -22.68 -23.41 -17.58
CA GLY A 158 -23.93 -23.27 -16.81
C GLY A 158 -25.13 -23.92 -17.48
N LEU A 159 -25.27 -23.69 -18.78
CA LEU A 159 -26.34 -24.24 -19.62
C LEU A 159 -26.21 -25.76 -19.71
N LEU A 160 -25.01 -26.28 -19.98
CA LEU A 160 -24.73 -27.71 -20.02
C LEU A 160 -25.08 -28.39 -18.70
N ALA A 161 -24.61 -27.83 -17.59
CA ALA A 161 -24.91 -28.37 -16.27
C ALA A 161 -26.42 -28.34 -15.97
N SER A 162 -27.15 -27.30 -16.40
CA SER A 162 -28.60 -27.22 -16.24
C SER A 162 -29.35 -28.33 -16.97
N LEU A 163 -28.85 -28.73 -18.14
CA LEU A 163 -29.41 -29.77 -19.01
C LEU A 163 -29.07 -31.18 -18.53
N LEU A 164 -28.00 -31.35 -17.75
CA LEU A 164 -27.59 -32.66 -17.22
C LEU A 164 -28.07 -32.90 -15.78
N ILE A 165 -28.11 -31.86 -14.94
CA ILE A 165 -28.32 -31.97 -13.50
C ILE A 165 -29.67 -31.38 -13.12
N ARG A 166 -30.47 -32.12 -12.34
CA ARG A 166 -31.81 -31.70 -11.91
C ARG A 166 -31.82 -30.68 -10.77
N ASN A 167 -30.74 -30.61 -9.99
CA ASN A 167 -30.66 -29.71 -8.84
C ASN A 167 -29.87 -28.46 -9.26
N PRO A 168 -30.46 -27.25 -9.23
CA PRO A 168 -29.81 -26.02 -9.66
C PRO A 168 -28.52 -25.74 -8.89
N LEU A 169 -28.48 -26.05 -7.59
CA LEU A 169 -27.26 -25.82 -6.81
C LEU A 169 -26.12 -26.72 -7.30
N LEU A 170 -26.39 -28.02 -7.51
CA LEU A 170 -25.40 -28.96 -8.02
C LEU A 170 -24.97 -28.63 -9.46
N ALA A 171 -25.91 -28.17 -10.28
CA ALA A 171 -25.64 -27.70 -11.63
C ALA A 171 -24.70 -26.48 -11.61
N ALA A 172 -24.91 -25.50 -10.72
CA ALA A 172 -24.01 -24.38 -10.57
C ALA A 172 -22.59 -24.80 -10.16
N VAL A 173 -22.45 -25.75 -9.23
CA VAL A 173 -21.11 -26.27 -8.84
C VAL A 173 -20.41 -26.91 -10.02
N ALA A 174 -21.12 -27.78 -10.74
CA ALA A 174 -20.57 -28.49 -11.88
C ALA A 174 -20.19 -27.52 -13.01
N ALA A 175 -20.99 -26.48 -13.25
CA ALA A 175 -20.71 -25.45 -14.22
C ALA A 175 -19.44 -24.65 -13.89
N ILE A 176 -19.32 -24.17 -12.65
CA ILE A 176 -18.12 -23.41 -12.20
C ILE A 176 -16.88 -24.30 -12.27
N ALA A 177 -16.98 -25.55 -11.82
CA ALA A 177 -15.88 -26.51 -11.87
C ALA A 177 -15.47 -26.79 -13.32
N ALA A 178 -16.43 -27.03 -14.22
CA ALA A 178 -16.16 -27.29 -15.62
C ALA A 178 -15.53 -26.08 -16.33
N ALA A 179 -16.05 -24.88 -16.10
CA ALA A 179 -15.48 -23.63 -16.64
C ALA A 179 -14.05 -23.39 -16.15
N SER A 180 -13.80 -23.64 -14.85
CA SER A 180 -12.46 -23.48 -14.26
C SER A 180 -11.49 -24.51 -14.84
N LEU A 181 -11.88 -25.78 -14.90
CA LEU A 181 -11.07 -26.85 -15.47
C LEU A 181 -10.81 -26.66 -16.97
N SER A 182 -11.79 -26.14 -17.73
CA SER A 182 -11.62 -25.85 -19.15
C SER A 182 -10.62 -24.71 -19.37
N GLY A 183 -10.66 -23.66 -18.54
CA GLY A 183 -9.66 -22.59 -18.58
C GLY A 183 -8.25 -23.10 -18.29
N GLN A 184 -8.10 -23.97 -17.28
CA GLN A 184 -6.84 -24.60 -16.93
C GLN A 184 -6.31 -25.53 -18.02
N ALA A 185 -7.17 -26.38 -18.58
CA ALA A 185 -6.82 -27.26 -19.69
C ALA A 185 -6.39 -26.44 -20.93
N ALA A 186 -7.09 -25.34 -21.23
CA ALA A 186 -6.73 -24.47 -22.35
C ALA A 186 -5.34 -23.85 -22.15
N MET A 187 -5.01 -23.37 -20.95
CA MET A 187 -3.67 -22.85 -20.65
C MET A 187 -2.58 -23.92 -20.83
N LEU A 188 -2.80 -25.12 -20.26
CA LEU A 188 -1.86 -26.25 -20.41
C LEU A 188 -1.64 -26.67 -21.86
N LEU A 189 -2.65 -26.53 -22.72
CA LEU A 189 -2.57 -26.89 -24.13
C LEU A 189 -1.97 -25.81 -25.03
N THR A 190 -1.91 -24.55 -24.57
CA THR A 190 -1.52 -23.40 -25.41
C THR A 190 -0.24 -22.71 -24.98
N VAL A 191 0.21 -22.91 -23.72
CA VAL A 191 1.38 -22.22 -23.17
C VAL A 191 2.47 -23.24 -22.83
N GLU A 192 3.53 -23.31 -23.65
CA GLU A 192 4.59 -24.33 -23.55
C GLU A 192 5.44 -24.26 -22.27
N ASN A 193 5.35 -23.18 -21.47
CA ASN A 193 6.18 -22.97 -20.27
C ASN A 193 5.43 -22.24 -19.14
N ALA A 194 4.24 -22.70 -18.76
CA ALA A 194 3.50 -22.13 -17.63
C ALA A 194 4.20 -22.42 -16.27
N LYS A 195 5.29 -21.68 -15.97
CA LYS A 195 5.98 -21.70 -14.66
C LYS A 195 5.29 -20.80 -13.63
N GLY A 196 4.21 -20.12 -14.02
CA GLY A 196 3.36 -19.33 -13.14
C GLY A 196 2.02 -19.05 -13.83
N PHE A 197 1.02 -18.64 -13.05
CA PHE A 197 -0.20 -18.07 -13.59
C PHE A 197 0.07 -16.59 -13.81
N THR A 198 0.36 -16.15 -15.04
CA THR A 198 0.40 -14.72 -15.35
C THR A 198 -0.85 -14.31 -16.13
N LEU A 199 -1.20 -13.02 -16.07
CA LEU A 199 -2.31 -12.48 -16.86
C LEU A 199 -2.08 -12.68 -18.37
N HIS A 200 -0.81 -12.65 -18.80
CA HIS A 200 -0.42 -12.83 -20.20
C HIS A 200 -0.69 -14.26 -20.69
N ASP A 201 -0.36 -15.27 -19.88
CA ASP A 201 -0.65 -16.69 -20.20
C ASP A 201 -2.16 -16.93 -20.37
N TYR A 202 -2.97 -16.26 -19.55
CA TYR A 202 -4.43 -16.28 -19.66
C TYR A 202 -4.94 -15.69 -20.99
N GLN A 203 -4.28 -14.66 -21.52
CA GLN A 203 -4.60 -14.10 -22.83
C GLN A 203 -4.17 -15.01 -23.97
N ALA A 204 -2.97 -15.59 -23.88
CA ALA A 204 -2.47 -16.54 -24.87
C ALA A 204 -3.40 -17.76 -25.01
N ALA A 205 -4.06 -18.16 -23.93
CA ALA A 205 -5.00 -19.28 -23.92
C ALA A 205 -6.39 -18.98 -24.51
N ILE A 206 -6.70 -17.73 -24.87
CA ILE A 206 -8.01 -17.32 -25.42
C ILE A 206 -8.50 -18.21 -26.57
N PRO A 207 -7.69 -18.53 -27.61
CA PRO A 207 -8.14 -19.37 -28.71
C PRO A 207 -8.52 -20.79 -28.25
N GLY A 208 -7.71 -21.40 -27.37
CA GLY A 208 -8.00 -22.73 -26.81
C GLY A 208 -9.30 -22.75 -25.99
N ARG A 209 -9.53 -21.69 -25.21
CA ARG A 209 -10.77 -21.51 -24.43
C ARG A 209 -12.00 -21.39 -25.34
N LEU A 210 -11.93 -20.58 -26.39
CA LEU A 210 -13.02 -20.43 -27.35
C LEU A 210 -13.37 -21.76 -28.04
N VAL A 211 -12.39 -22.58 -28.39
CA VAL A 211 -12.64 -23.92 -28.95
C VAL A 211 -13.42 -24.79 -27.98
N LEU A 212 -13.00 -24.87 -26.71
CA LEU A 212 -13.70 -25.66 -25.69
C LEU A 212 -15.14 -25.16 -25.46
N VAL A 213 -15.33 -23.84 -25.43
CA VAL A 213 -16.65 -23.20 -25.32
C VAL A 213 -17.54 -23.54 -26.51
N LEU A 214 -17.03 -23.46 -27.74
CA LEU A 214 -17.81 -23.77 -28.95
C LEU A 214 -18.25 -25.24 -28.98
N LEU A 215 -17.37 -26.15 -28.54
CA LEU A 215 -17.72 -27.57 -28.40
C LEU A 215 -18.82 -27.80 -27.36
N ALA A 216 -18.71 -27.16 -26.19
CA ALA A 216 -19.73 -27.25 -25.15
C ALA A 216 -21.07 -26.62 -25.59
N ALA A 217 -21.05 -25.47 -26.27
CA ALA A 217 -22.24 -24.82 -26.80
C ALA A 217 -22.93 -25.66 -27.89
N GLY A 218 -22.16 -26.37 -28.73
CA GLY A 218 -22.69 -27.33 -29.69
C GLY A 218 -23.40 -28.50 -29.00
N LEU A 219 -22.84 -29.00 -27.90
CA LEU A 219 -23.46 -30.05 -27.08
C LEU A 219 -24.74 -29.54 -26.39
N ASP A 220 -24.75 -28.29 -25.91
CA ASP A 220 -25.93 -27.65 -25.32
C ASP A 220 -27.08 -27.50 -26.30
N ALA A 221 -26.78 -27.04 -27.52
CA ALA A 221 -27.78 -26.93 -28.57
C ALA A 221 -28.36 -28.32 -28.90
N TRP A 222 -27.52 -29.34 -29.00
CA TRP A 222 -27.96 -30.71 -29.26
C TRP A 222 -28.84 -31.28 -28.13
N LEU A 223 -28.41 -31.13 -26.87
CA LEU A 223 -29.16 -31.58 -25.69
C LEU A 223 -30.46 -30.79 -25.49
N GLY A 224 -30.42 -29.47 -25.69
CA GLY A 224 -31.55 -28.57 -25.55
C GLY A 224 -32.64 -28.81 -26.59
N LEU A 225 -32.27 -29.06 -27.84
CA LEU A 225 -33.21 -29.43 -28.90
C LEU A 225 -33.88 -30.78 -28.64
N ARG A 226 -33.15 -31.72 -28.01
CA ARG A 226 -33.67 -33.05 -27.62
C ARG A 226 -34.33 -33.08 -26.24
N TRP A 227 -34.35 -31.96 -25.51
CA TRP A 227 -34.81 -31.93 -24.13
C TRP A 227 -36.27 -32.37 -23.98
N LEU A 228 -37.13 -32.01 -24.95
CA LEU A 228 -38.55 -32.41 -24.98
C LEU A 228 -38.80 -33.78 -25.64
N ASP A 229 -37.78 -34.41 -26.23
CA ASP A 229 -37.92 -35.66 -26.99
C ASP A 229 -37.69 -36.92 -26.12
N GLN A 230 -37.42 -36.77 -24.81
CA GLN A 230 -37.15 -37.93 -23.95
C GLN A 230 -38.39 -38.84 -23.84
N PRO A 231 -38.29 -40.13 -24.25
CA PRO A 231 -39.44 -41.03 -24.25
C PRO A 231 -39.93 -41.31 -22.82
N LYS A 232 -41.24 -41.10 -22.64
CA LYS A 232 -41.98 -41.26 -21.39
C LYS A 232 -41.80 -42.66 -20.81
N THR A 233 -40.97 -42.79 -19.79
CA THR A 233 -41.03 -43.92 -18.84
C THR A 233 -41.43 -43.40 -17.45
N ALA A 234 -42.47 -42.55 -17.41
CA ALA A 234 -43.14 -42.22 -16.17
C ALA A 234 -43.92 -43.46 -15.70
N ARG A 235 -43.22 -44.42 -15.09
CA ARG A 235 -43.81 -45.42 -14.20
C ARG A 235 -44.43 -44.60 -13.07
N VAL A 236 -45.72 -44.26 -13.20
CA VAL A 236 -46.56 -43.79 -12.10
C VAL A 236 -46.58 -44.93 -11.10
N ARG A 237 -45.57 -44.97 -10.23
CA ARG A 237 -45.45 -45.96 -9.17
C ARG A 237 -46.51 -45.56 -8.16
N GLY A 238 -47.72 -46.10 -8.35
CA GLY A 238 -48.87 -45.93 -7.46
C GLY A 238 -48.44 -46.25 -6.03
N ARG A 239 -48.12 -45.20 -5.28
CA ARG A 239 -47.69 -45.29 -3.89
C ARG A 239 -48.93 -45.19 -3.02
N THR A 240 -49.83 -46.16 -3.14
CA THR A 240 -51.10 -46.27 -2.40
C THR A 240 -51.03 -47.21 -1.18
N LYS A 241 -49.85 -47.74 -0.82
CA LYS A 241 -49.69 -48.59 0.38
C LYS A 241 -48.86 -47.90 1.47
N ALA A 242 -49.49 -47.03 2.26
CA ALA A 242 -48.90 -46.55 3.53
C ALA A 242 -49.94 -46.04 4.56
N ALA A 243 -51.18 -46.53 4.53
CA ALA A 243 -52.25 -46.03 5.40
C ALA A 243 -52.36 -46.71 6.79
N ASP A 244 -51.84 -47.92 7.03
CA ASP A 244 -52.24 -48.70 8.23
C ASP A 244 -51.19 -48.94 9.31
N ARG A 245 -50.08 -48.18 9.37
CA ARG A 245 -49.19 -48.26 10.56
C ARG A 245 -49.63 -47.26 11.63
N ALA A 246 -50.58 -47.72 12.45
CA ALA A 246 -50.97 -47.10 13.71
C ALA A 246 -49.71 -46.81 14.56
N THR A 247 -49.49 -45.52 14.79
CA THR A 247 -48.28 -44.95 15.37
C THR A 247 -48.33 -44.99 16.89
N THR A 248 -47.54 -45.89 17.50
CA THR A 248 -47.15 -45.77 18.91
C THR A 248 -46.41 -44.44 19.09
N ARG A 249 -46.96 -43.53 19.91
CA ARG A 249 -46.33 -42.23 20.21
C ARG A 249 -44.93 -42.47 20.78
N PRO A 250 -43.86 -42.04 20.08
CA PRO A 250 -42.51 -42.22 20.59
C PRO A 250 -42.27 -41.35 21.82
N PRO A 251 -41.40 -41.78 22.74
CA PRO A 251 -41.07 -41.02 23.96
C PRO A 251 -40.43 -39.66 23.62
N ARG A 252 -40.86 -38.62 24.34
CA ARG A 252 -40.49 -37.21 24.09
C ARG A 252 -38.99 -36.91 24.20
N SER A 253 -38.24 -37.66 25.02
CA SER A 253 -36.79 -37.45 25.21
C SER A 253 -35.95 -37.78 23.96
N GLY A 254 -36.47 -38.61 23.04
CA GLY A 254 -35.77 -38.95 21.79
C GLY A 254 -36.01 -37.98 20.63
N MET A 255 -36.79 -36.90 20.82
CA MET A 255 -37.19 -36.03 19.72
C MET A 255 -36.04 -35.22 19.13
N LEU A 256 -35.16 -34.65 19.97
CA LEU A 256 -34.00 -33.87 19.50
C LEU A 256 -33.03 -34.76 18.70
N THR A 257 -32.70 -35.95 19.22
CA THR A 257 -31.80 -36.89 18.54
C THR A 257 -32.36 -37.33 17.19
N ARG A 258 -33.68 -37.57 17.10
CA ARG A 258 -34.35 -37.87 15.82
C ARG A 258 -34.29 -36.70 14.85
N LEU A 259 -34.52 -35.47 15.32
CA LEU A 259 -34.40 -34.27 14.50
C LEU A 259 -32.96 -34.08 14.00
N VAL A 260 -31.95 -34.26 14.85
CA VAL A 260 -30.53 -34.21 14.47
C VAL A 260 -30.21 -35.27 13.41
N TRP A 261 -30.61 -36.52 13.62
CA TRP A 261 -30.42 -37.60 12.65
C TRP A 261 -31.11 -37.34 11.32
N GLN A 262 -32.37 -36.87 11.36
CA GLN A 262 -33.11 -36.51 10.16
C GLN A 262 -32.42 -35.37 9.40
N THR A 263 -32.02 -34.31 10.10
CA THR A 263 -31.29 -33.17 9.50
C THR A 263 -30.01 -33.65 8.84
N HIS A 264 -29.22 -34.47 9.53
CA HIS A 264 -27.97 -35.02 8.99
C HIS A 264 -28.23 -35.78 7.69
N ARG A 265 -29.20 -36.71 7.71
CA ARG A 265 -29.56 -37.54 6.55
C ARG A 265 -30.06 -36.72 5.36
N GLU A 266 -30.81 -35.65 5.60
CA GLU A 266 -31.36 -34.79 4.56
C GLU A 266 -30.32 -33.79 4.03
N SER A 267 -29.44 -33.29 4.90
CA SER A 267 -28.55 -32.16 4.60
C SER A 267 -27.14 -32.55 4.18
N TRP A 268 -26.65 -33.78 4.37
CA TRP A 268 -25.24 -34.10 4.08
C TRP A 268 -24.84 -33.85 2.61
N LYS A 269 -25.72 -34.18 1.65
CA LYS A 269 -25.46 -33.93 0.22
C LYS A 269 -25.42 -32.44 -0.09
N THR A 270 -26.31 -31.66 0.52
CA THR A 270 -26.33 -30.21 0.35
C THR A 270 -25.14 -29.55 1.03
N ALA A 271 -24.69 -30.07 2.17
CA ALA A 271 -23.50 -29.60 2.87
C ALA A 271 -22.25 -29.87 2.03
N LEU A 272 -22.11 -31.07 1.46
CA LEU A 272 -21.01 -31.40 0.55
C LEU A 272 -21.01 -30.49 -0.69
N ALA A 273 -22.17 -30.28 -1.31
CA ALA A 273 -22.29 -29.36 -2.44
C ALA A 273 -21.89 -27.93 -2.08
N ALA A 274 -22.37 -27.42 -0.93
CA ALA A 274 -22.02 -26.10 -0.44
C ALA A 274 -20.54 -25.97 -0.09
N ALA A 275 -19.92 -27.04 0.43
CA ALA A 275 -18.48 -27.08 0.71
C ALA A 275 -17.68 -26.95 -0.57
N LEU A 276 -18.04 -27.70 -1.61
CA LEU A 276 -17.36 -27.62 -2.92
C LEU A 276 -17.52 -26.23 -3.57
N ILE A 277 -18.73 -25.64 -3.53
CA ILE A 277 -18.95 -24.27 -4.00
C ILE A 277 -18.10 -23.29 -3.22
N GLY A 278 -18.15 -23.36 -1.89
CA GLY A 278 -17.45 -22.44 -1.02
C GLY A 278 -15.94 -22.53 -1.21
N VAL A 279 -15.38 -23.73 -1.33
CA VAL A 279 -13.95 -23.96 -1.63
C VAL A 279 -13.60 -23.41 -3.02
N ALA A 280 -14.42 -23.65 -4.04
CA ALA A 280 -14.19 -23.13 -5.38
C ALA A 280 -14.20 -21.59 -5.40
N LEU A 281 -15.22 -20.96 -4.80
CA LEU A 281 -15.31 -19.51 -4.67
C LEU A 281 -14.13 -18.93 -3.88
N SER A 282 -13.74 -19.60 -2.79
CA SER A 282 -12.58 -19.20 -1.98
C SER A 282 -11.28 -19.28 -2.78
N GLY A 283 -11.09 -20.33 -3.57
CA GLY A 283 -9.93 -20.51 -4.44
C GLY A 283 -9.87 -19.47 -5.55
N CYS A 284 -11.00 -19.17 -6.21
CA CYS A 284 -11.08 -18.12 -7.23
C CYS A 284 -10.74 -16.74 -6.64
N PHE A 285 -11.27 -16.41 -5.46
CA PHE A 285 -10.97 -15.13 -4.81
C PHE A 285 -9.52 -15.08 -4.32
N ALA A 286 -9.00 -16.15 -3.72
CA ALA A 286 -7.62 -16.22 -3.27
C ALA A 286 -6.63 -16.07 -4.43
N LEU A 287 -6.93 -16.68 -5.59
CA LEU A 287 -6.16 -16.45 -6.82
C LEU A 287 -6.23 -14.99 -7.26
N ALA A 288 -7.42 -14.39 -7.34
CA ALA A 288 -7.58 -12.98 -7.71
C ALA A 288 -6.80 -12.03 -6.78
N VAL A 289 -6.78 -12.33 -5.48
CA VAL A 289 -6.01 -11.59 -4.48
C VAL A 289 -4.50 -11.84 -4.60
N ALA A 290 -4.08 -13.06 -4.90
CA ALA A 290 -2.66 -13.40 -5.08
C ALA A 290 -2.02 -12.64 -6.26
N PHE A 291 -2.82 -12.22 -7.24
CA PHE A 291 -2.37 -11.33 -8.33
C PHE A 291 -2.11 -9.88 -7.90
N SER A 292 -2.63 -9.45 -6.75
CA SER A 292 -2.29 -8.14 -6.17
C SER A 292 -1.19 -8.32 -5.12
N ALA A 293 0.02 -7.83 -5.43
CA ALA A 293 1.22 -7.97 -4.59
C ALA A 293 0.99 -7.54 -3.12
N ASP A 294 0.09 -6.60 -2.88
CA ASP A 294 -0.15 -6.01 -1.56
C ASP A 294 -1.29 -6.65 -0.75
N ALA A 295 -2.05 -7.58 -1.33
CA ALA A 295 -3.30 -8.05 -0.72
C ALA A 295 -3.30 -9.51 -0.27
N GLY A 296 -2.16 -10.22 -0.29
CA GLY A 296 -2.08 -11.65 0.05
C GLY A 296 -2.74 -12.04 1.38
N TRP A 297 -2.87 -11.11 2.33
CA TRP A 297 -3.57 -11.32 3.60
C TRP A 297 -5.11 -11.44 3.44
N LEU A 298 -5.72 -10.83 2.42
CA LEU A 298 -7.15 -11.02 2.10
C LEU A 298 -7.44 -12.47 1.62
N ALA A 299 -6.44 -13.17 1.08
CA ALA A 299 -6.60 -14.56 0.68
C ALA A 299 -6.94 -15.47 1.89
N MET A 300 -6.42 -15.12 3.08
CA MET A 300 -6.71 -15.84 4.33
C MET A 300 -8.16 -15.68 4.80
N LEU A 301 -8.88 -14.67 4.32
CA LEU A 301 -10.28 -14.41 4.66
C LEU A 301 -11.27 -14.98 3.62
N CYS A 302 -10.78 -15.51 2.49
CA CYS A 302 -11.60 -16.14 1.45
C CYS A 302 -12.45 -17.33 1.93
N PRO A 303 -12.00 -18.17 2.89
CA PRO A 303 -12.79 -19.32 3.35
C PRO A 303 -14.17 -18.96 3.91
N LEU A 304 -14.46 -17.67 4.17
CA LEU A 304 -15.71 -17.16 4.73
C LEU A 304 -16.96 -17.38 3.86
N PHE A 305 -16.83 -17.71 2.56
CA PHE A 305 -17.98 -18.08 1.73
C PHE A 305 -18.65 -19.38 2.15
N THR A 306 -17.85 -20.39 2.50
CA THR A 306 -18.38 -21.72 2.86
C THR A 306 -19.24 -21.68 4.13
N PRO A 307 -18.80 -21.07 5.25
CA PRO A 307 -19.62 -20.90 6.44
C PRO A 307 -20.91 -20.13 6.16
N ALA A 308 -20.85 -19.06 5.36
CA ALA A 308 -22.04 -18.29 5.01
C ALA A 308 -23.07 -19.13 4.22
N LEU A 309 -22.61 -19.96 3.28
CA LEU A 309 -23.47 -20.91 2.57
C LEU A 309 -24.04 -21.98 3.50
N PHE A 310 -23.24 -22.51 4.45
CA PHE A 310 -23.74 -23.47 5.44
C PHE A 310 -24.84 -22.85 6.31
N GLY A 311 -24.67 -21.59 6.72
CA GLY A 311 -25.71 -20.82 7.40
C GLY A 311 -26.95 -20.67 6.52
N ALA A 312 -26.80 -20.20 5.28
CA ALA A 312 -27.89 -19.96 4.34
C ALA A 312 -28.72 -21.21 4.05
N LEU A 313 -28.10 -22.39 4.11
CA LEU A 313 -28.75 -23.68 3.84
C LEU A 313 -29.29 -24.36 5.10
N ALA A 314 -29.05 -23.81 6.29
CA ALA A 314 -29.37 -24.45 7.57
C ALA A 314 -30.85 -24.82 7.71
N PHE A 315 -31.76 -23.98 7.20
CA PHE A 315 -33.22 -24.19 7.23
C PHE A 315 -33.81 -24.51 5.85
N ARG A 316 -32.99 -24.80 4.84
CA ARG A 316 -33.45 -25.05 3.46
C ARG A 316 -34.45 -26.19 3.38
N ALA A 317 -34.13 -27.34 3.97
CA ALA A 317 -34.98 -28.52 3.91
C ALA A 317 -36.38 -28.25 4.50
N ASP A 318 -36.46 -27.39 5.52
CA ASP A 318 -37.72 -27.03 6.17
C ASP A 318 -38.55 -26.04 5.36
N GLN A 319 -37.89 -25.10 4.68
CA GLN A 319 -38.55 -24.15 3.78
C GLN A 319 -39.18 -24.85 2.58
N ARG A 320 -38.55 -25.90 2.07
CA ARG A 320 -39.06 -26.66 0.93
C ARG A 320 -40.44 -27.23 1.24
N ARG A 321 -41.40 -26.92 0.35
CA ARG A 321 -42.78 -27.42 0.40
C ARG A 321 -43.50 -27.12 1.71
N HIS A 322 -43.09 -26.05 2.41
CA HIS A 322 -43.65 -25.66 3.71
C HIS A 322 -43.53 -26.78 4.77
N SER A 323 -42.47 -27.59 4.72
CA SER A 323 -42.24 -28.68 5.67
C SER A 323 -42.16 -28.21 7.14
N TYR A 324 -41.82 -26.93 7.37
CA TYR A 324 -41.90 -26.33 8.70
C TYR A 324 -43.33 -26.32 9.29
N ARG A 325 -44.39 -26.28 8.47
CA ARG A 325 -45.78 -26.40 8.94
C ARG A 325 -46.03 -27.77 9.55
N PHE A 326 -45.51 -28.83 8.91
CA PHE A 326 -45.57 -30.18 9.44
C PHE A 326 -44.89 -30.27 10.82
N LEU A 327 -43.72 -29.64 10.98
CA LEU A 327 -43.02 -29.57 12.28
C LEU A 327 -43.82 -28.79 13.34
N ALA A 328 -44.50 -27.72 12.95
CA ALA A 328 -45.36 -26.94 13.83
C ALA A 328 -46.61 -27.75 14.27
N GLU A 329 -47.23 -28.50 13.36
CA GLU A 329 -48.40 -29.35 13.62
C GLU A 329 -48.07 -30.54 14.52
N HIS A 330 -46.86 -31.10 14.42
CA HIS A 330 -46.41 -32.25 15.22
C HIS A 330 -45.74 -31.86 16.55
N ALA A 331 -46.08 -30.68 17.08
CA ALA A 331 -45.61 -30.15 18.37
C ALA A 331 -44.08 -30.06 18.51
N GLY A 332 -43.36 -29.83 17.40
CA GLY A 332 -41.95 -29.50 17.45
C GLY A 332 -41.72 -28.20 18.21
N ARG A 333 -41.00 -28.26 19.35
CA ARG A 333 -40.61 -27.05 20.07
C ARG A 333 -39.66 -26.23 19.18
N PRO A 334 -39.91 -24.93 18.93
CA PRO A 334 -39.10 -24.13 18.00
C PRO A 334 -37.61 -24.12 18.32
N TRP A 335 -37.27 -24.08 19.61
CA TRP A 335 -35.87 -24.15 20.06
C TRP A 335 -35.20 -25.50 19.75
N GLY A 336 -35.95 -26.60 19.78
CA GLY A 336 -35.43 -27.93 19.48
C GLY A 336 -35.16 -28.11 17.99
N VAL A 337 -36.02 -27.53 17.14
CA VAL A 337 -35.77 -27.45 15.70
C VAL A 337 -34.51 -26.63 15.44
N TRP A 338 -34.43 -25.40 15.99
CA TRP A 338 -33.26 -24.54 15.85
C TRP A 338 -31.96 -25.24 16.29
N LEU A 339 -31.94 -25.83 17.50
CA LEU A 339 -30.76 -26.49 18.05
C LEU A 339 -30.34 -27.70 17.20
N SER A 340 -31.29 -28.48 16.67
CA SER A 340 -30.98 -29.60 15.80
C SER A 340 -30.25 -29.17 14.52
N ARG A 341 -30.60 -28.00 13.96
CA ARG A 341 -29.90 -27.43 12.80
C ARG A 341 -28.49 -26.97 13.18
N GLN A 342 -28.34 -26.31 14.34
CA GLN A 342 -27.02 -25.88 14.84
C GLN A 342 -26.05 -27.05 14.98
N VAL A 343 -26.47 -28.12 15.67
CA VAL A 343 -25.63 -29.28 15.93
C VAL A 343 -25.10 -29.90 14.63
N VAL A 344 -25.96 -30.06 13.62
CA VAL A 344 -25.56 -30.68 12.35
C VAL A 344 -24.68 -29.77 11.51
N TRP A 345 -25.09 -28.51 11.32
CA TRP A 345 -24.37 -27.60 10.42
C TRP A 345 -23.08 -27.05 11.02
N LEU A 346 -23.03 -26.77 12.33
CA LEU A 346 -21.76 -26.46 13.01
C LEU A 346 -20.84 -27.69 13.07
N GLY A 347 -21.40 -28.90 13.15
CA GLY A 347 -20.62 -30.13 13.03
C GLY A 347 -19.91 -30.25 11.68
N TYR A 348 -20.62 -30.02 10.57
CA TYR A 348 -20.01 -29.97 9.23
C TYR A 348 -18.99 -28.83 9.11
N LEU A 349 -19.29 -27.64 9.66
CA LEU A 349 -18.38 -26.50 9.64
C LEU A 349 -17.08 -26.81 10.39
N THR A 350 -17.19 -27.43 11.57
CA THR A 350 -16.03 -27.83 12.39
C THR A 350 -15.16 -28.83 11.66
N LEU A 351 -15.78 -29.84 11.01
CA LEU A 351 -15.04 -30.83 10.21
C LEU A 351 -14.27 -30.16 9.06
N LEU A 352 -14.90 -29.22 8.35
CA LEU A 352 -14.27 -28.46 7.28
C LEU A 352 -13.08 -27.62 7.80
N LEU A 353 -13.26 -26.96 8.95
CA LEU A 353 -12.20 -26.17 9.58
C LEU A 353 -11.01 -27.00 10.00
N VAL A 354 -11.22 -28.21 10.53
CA VAL A 354 -10.14 -29.14 10.86
C VAL A 354 -9.37 -29.53 9.59
N VAL A 355 -10.06 -29.89 8.50
CA VAL A 355 -9.41 -30.22 7.22
C VAL A 355 -8.63 -29.03 6.66
N ALA A 356 -9.19 -27.82 6.73
CA ALA A 356 -8.54 -26.60 6.26
C ALA A 356 -7.31 -26.24 7.12
N ALA A 357 -7.40 -26.39 8.45
CA ALA A 357 -6.29 -26.15 9.36
C ALA A 357 -5.14 -27.13 9.11
N GLU A 358 -5.43 -28.41 8.91
CA GLU A 358 -4.43 -29.42 8.52
C GLU A 358 -3.77 -29.11 7.17
N ALA A 359 -4.56 -28.74 6.16
CA ALA A 359 -4.02 -28.35 4.85
C ALA A 359 -3.12 -27.11 4.93
N LEU A 360 -3.53 -26.10 5.70
CA LEU A 360 -2.74 -24.89 5.94
C LEU A 360 -1.46 -25.23 6.71
N TRP A 361 -1.55 -26.06 7.74
CA TRP A 361 -0.39 -26.52 8.50
C TRP A 361 0.62 -27.22 7.59
N VAL A 362 0.18 -28.14 6.73
CA VAL A 362 1.04 -28.82 5.73
C VAL A 362 1.63 -27.83 4.75
N ALA A 363 0.87 -26.83 4.29
CA ALA A 363 1.37 -25.80 3.37
C ALA A 363 2.43 -24.92 4.04
N VAL A 364 2.20 -24.44 5.26
CA VAL A 364 3.17 -23.65 6.03
C VAL A 364 4.44 -24.47 6.27
N TRP A 365 4.32 -25.73 6.71
CA TRP A 365 5.46 -26.62 6.93
C TRP A 365 6.28 -26.90 5.66
N ARG A 366 5.63 -26.98 4.50
CA ARG A 366 6.32 -27.17 3.21
C ARG A 366 7.05 -25.92 2.72
N ASN A 367 6.53 -24.72 3.02
CA ASN A 367 7.09 -23.46 2.54
C ASN A 367 8.08 -22.81 3.53
N LEU A 368 8.04 -23.19 4.82
CA LEU A 368 9.01 -22.75 5.84
C LEU A 368 10.48 -22.90 5.40
N PRO A 369 10.91 -24.01 4.76
CA PRO A 369 12.28 -24.15 4.27
C PRO A 369 12.64 -23.20 3.12
N GLU A 370 11.69 -22.84 2.26
CA GLU A 370 11.89 -21.89 1.15
C GLU A 370 12.04 -20.45 1.68
N LEU A 371 11.19 -20.07 2.64
CA LEU A 371 11.30 -18.80 3.38
C LEU A 371 12.65 -18.69 4.10
N GLY A 372 13.08 -19.74 4.81
CA GLY A 372 14.39 -19.76 5.46
C GLY A 372 15.59 -19.82 4.51
N ARG A 373 15.43 -20.35 3.29
CA ARG A 373 16.51 -20.46 2.29
C ARG A 373 16.73 -19.17 1.50
N LEU A 374 15.68 -18.45 1.13
CA LEU A 374 15.80 -17.19 0.38
C LEU A 374 16.59 -16.13 1.17
N ASP A 375 16.41 -16.09 2.49
CA ASP A 375 17.03 -15.07 3.33
C ASP A 375 18.46 -15.45 3.78
N LEU A 376 18.71 -16.72 4.11
CA LEU A 376 20.09 -17.19 4.34
C LEU A 376 20.96 -17.05 3.09
N TRP A 377 20.37 -17.15 1.89
CA TRP A 377 21.11 -17.00 0.63
C TRP A 377 21.41 -15.53 0.31
N ARG A 378 20.46 -14.60 0.49
CA ARG A 378 20.73 -13.15 0.41
C ARG A 378 21.78 -12.70 1.43
N PHE A 379 21.69 -13.22 2.66
CA PHE A 379 22.64 -12.94 3.73
C PHE A 379 24.04 -13.46 3.38
N ARG A 380 24.15 -14.69 2.87
CA ARG A 380 25.43 -15.31 2.47
C ARG A 380 26.07 -14.64 1.24
N MET A 381 25.27 -14.14 0.30
CA MET A 381 25.76 -13.41 -0.87
C MET A 381 26.32 -12.03 -0.52
N SER A 382 25.97 -11.46 0.64
CA SER A 382 26.54 -10.18 1.12
C SER A 382 27.96 -10.30 1.72
N GLY A 383 28.53 -11.50 1.81
CA GLY A 383 29.94 -11.73 2.13
C GLY A 383 30.41 -11.35 3.55
N GLY A 384 29.54 -10.83 4.42
CA GLY A 384 29.89 -10.37 5.75
C GLY A 384 29.75 -11.43 6.84
N ASP A 385 30.60 -11.34 7.88
CA ASP A 385 30.46 -12.07 9.14
C ASP A 385 29.02 -12.02 9.67
N LEU A 386 28.58 -13.11 10.32
CA LEU A 386 27.24 -13.26 10.93
C LEU A 386 26.94 -12.11 11.90
N ASN A 387 26.36 -11.02 11.40
CA ASN A 387 26.02 -9.85 12.19
C ASN A 387 24.84 -10.17 13.12
N PRO A 388 25.04 -10.14 14.44
CA PRO A 388 23.96 -10.43 15.40
C PRO A 388 22.77 -9.46 15.31
N LEU A 389 22.97 -8.23 14.81
CA LEU A 389 21.87 -7.28 14.61
C LEU A 389 20.95 -7.67 13.45
N ALA A 390 21.53 -8.17 12.34
CA ALA A 390 20.74 -8.64 11.21
C ALA A 390 19.93 -9.88 11.59
N ILE A 391 20.54 -10.80 12.34
CA ILE A 391 19.85 -11.99 12.88
C ILE A 391 18.73 -11.56 13.84
N ALA A 392 18.96 -10.55 14.70
CA ALA A 392 17.92 -10.03 15.58
C ALA A 392 16.78 -9.33 14.81
N ALA A 393 17.10 -8.59 13.75
CA ALA A 393 16.11 -7.95 12.87
C ALA A 393 15.23 -8.98 12.18
N GLU A 394 15.85 -10.04 11.67
CA GLU A 394 15.16 -11.17 11.05
C GLU A 394 14.28 -11.91 12.07
N GLN A 395 14.79 -12.18 13.28
CA GLN A 395 14.00 -12.80 14.34
C GLN A 395 12.80 -11.92 14.75
N MET A 396 12.98 -10.60 14.79
CA MET A 396 11.88 -9.66 15.06
C MET A 396 10.85 -9.66 13.93
N GLU A 397 11.29 -9.67 12.68
CA GLU A 397 10.41 -9.75 11.51
C GLU A 397 9.64 -11.07 11.51
N GLN A 398 10.31 -12.20 11.75
CA GLN A 398 9.67 -13.51 11.89
C GLN A 398 8.66 -13.54 13.05
N ALA A 399 9.01 -12.98 14.22
CA ALA A 399 8.10 -12.89 15.36
C ALA A 399 6.85 -12.04 15.03
N GLN A 400 7.00 -10.98 14.24
CA GLN A 400 5.88 -10.15 13.78
C GLN A 400 5.03 -10.85 12.74
N VAL A 401 5.66 -11.52 11.78
CA VAL A 401 4.95 -12.33 10.78
C VAL A 401 4.12 -13.39 11.51
N LEU A 402 4.68 -14.04 12.54
CA LEU A 402 3.96 -15.00 13.36
C LEU A 402 2.84 -14.35 14.19
N GLU A 403 3.07 -13.19 14.80
CA GLU A 403 2.04 -12.45 15.55
C GLU A 403 0.89 -12.06 14.62
N VAL A 404 1.19 -11.44 13.47
CA VAL A 404 0.22 -11.04 12.45
C VAL A 404 -0.52 -12.26 11.89
N ALA A 405 0.19 -13.34 11.56
CA ALA A 405 -0.42 -14.58 11.09
C ALA A 405 -1.35 -15.20 12.14
N SER A 406 -0.94 -15.22 13.42
CA SER A 406 -1.77 -15.73 14.51
C SER A 406 -3.04 -14.88 14.70
N GLN A 407 -2.89 -13.56 14.60
CA GLN A 407 -4.02 -12.64 14.67
C GLN A 407 -4.96 -12.81 13.48
N LEU A 408 -4.44 -12.90 12.25
CA LEU A 408 -5.23 -13.13 11.05
C LEU A 408 -5.94 -14.48 11.10
N PHE A 409 -5.26 -15.55 11.54
CA PHE A 409 -5.86 -16.86 11.74
C PHE A 409 -7.01 -16.80 12.75
N PHE A 410 -6.80 -16.17 13.90
CA PHE A 410 -7.83 -16.04 14.92
C PHE A 410 -8.99 -15.15 14.43
N THR A 411 -8.69 -14.10 13.68
CA THR A 411 -9.68 -13.24 13.02
C THR A 411 -10.51 -14.03 12.02
N ALA A 412 -9.88 -14.86 11.18
CA ALA A 412 -10.55 -15.72 10.22
C ALA A 412 -11.45 -16.74 10.93
N LEU A 413 -10.99 -17.36 12.03
CA LEU A 413 -11.78 -18.31 12.80
C LEU A 413 -13.06 -17.67 13.39
N VAL A 414 -12.95 -16.48 13.98
CA VAL A 414 -14.12 -15.75 14.47
C VAL A 414 -15.00 -15.29 13.29
N GLY A 415 -14.38 -14.83 12.20
CA GLY A 415 -15.06 -14.47 10.96
C GLY A 415 -15.90 -15.62 10.40
N VAL A 416 -15.40 -16.86 10.44
CA VAL A 416 -16.11 -18.07 9.98
C VAL A 416 -17.40 -18.25 10.76
N TYR A 417 -17.33 -18.09 12.08
CA TYR A 417 -18.50 -18.15 12.95
C TYR A 417 -19.51 -17.04 12.63
N VAL A 418 -19.05 -15.79 12.46
CA VAL A 418 -19.92 -14.65 12.11
C VAL A 418 -20.58 -14.87 10.75
N ALA A 419 -19.83 -15.30 9.74
CA ALA A 419 -20.33 -15.58 8.40
C ALA A 419 -21.41 -16.67 8.42
N TYR A 420 -21.20 -17.75 9.18
CA TYR A 420 -22.22 -18.78 9.41
C TYR A 420 -23.49 -18.21 10.05
N ALA A 421 -23.35 -17.45 11.13
CA ALA A 421 -24.49 -16.88 11.86
C ALA A 421 -25.32 -15.91 10.99
N VAL A 422 -24.63 -15.08 10.21
CA VAL A 422 -25.27 -14.13 9.28
C VAL A 422 -25.93 -14.87 8.11
N GLY A 423 -25.29 -15.89 7.54
CA GLY A 423 -25.92 -16.74 6.53
C GLY A 423 -27.19 -17.40 7.04
N GLN A 424 -27.15 -17.90 8.28
CA GLN A 424 -28.32 -18.48 8.93
C GLN A 424 -29.43 -17.47 9.16
N LEU A 425 -29.10 -16.23 9.51
CA LEU A 425 -30.10 -15.16 9.58
C LEU A 425 -30.84 -15.03 8.24
N PHE A 426 -30.13 -14.90 7.12
CA PHE A 426 -30.76 -14.81 5.80
C PHE A 426 -31.61 -16.01 5.43
N SER A 427 -31.24 -17.22 5.86
CA SER A 427 -32.05 -18.42 5.65
C SER A 427 -33.41 -18.36 6.35
N LEU A 428 -33.60 -17.53 7.39
CA LEU A 428 -34.91 -17.32 8.04
C LEU A 428 -35.61 -16.05 7.54
N LEU A 429 -34.85 -15.04 7.10
CA LEU A 429 -35.38 -13.79 6.56
C LEU A 429 -36.05 -14.01 5.19
N VAL A 430 -35.41 -14.82 4.35
CA VAL A 430 -35.77 -14.95 2.94
C VAL A 430 -36.30 -16.35 2.66
N ARG A 431 -37.48 -16.42 2.04
CA ARG A 431 -38.12 -17.70 1.66
C ARG A 431 -37.48 -18.35 0.42
N SER A 432 -36.83 -17.55 -0.42
CA SER A 432 -36.12 -18.02 -1.60
C SER A 432 -34.72 -18.48 -1.22
N GLU A 433 -34.42 -19.75 -1.46
CA GLU A 433 -33.13 -20.37 -1.16
C GLU A 433 -31.97 -19.68 -1.88
N ILE A 434 -32.19 -19.36 -3.17
CA ILE A 434 -31.18 -18.74 -4.02
C ILE A 434 -30.89 -17.32 -3.51
N LEU A 435 -31.93 -16.54 -3.23
CA LEU A 435 -31.77 -15.18 -2.73
C LEU A 435 -31.13 -15.16 -1.32
N ALA A 436 -31.50 -16.09 -0.44
CA ALA A 436 -30.87 -16.24 0.87
C ALA A 436 -29.38 -16.57 0.74
N GLY A 437 -29.00 -17.49 -0.16
CA GLY A 437 -27.60 -17.82 -0.43
C GLY A 437 -26.81 -16.63 -0.98
N MET A 438 -27.38 -15.88 -1.93
CA MET A 438 -26.74 -14.69 -2.50
C MET A 438 -26.54 -13.58 -1.45
N LEU A 439 -27.55 -13.31 -0.63
CA LEU A 439 -27.44 -12.32 0.46
C LEU A 439 -26.42 -12.77 1.52
N ALA A 440 -26.35 -14.07 1.82
CA ALA A 440 -25.34 -14.62 2.72
C ALA A 440 -23.93 -14.45 2.17
N LEU A 441 -23.72 -14.70 0.86
CA LEU A 441 -22.44 -14.46 0.20
C LEU A 441 -22.08 -12.96 0.21
N GLY A 442 -23.02 -12.08 -0.13
CA GLY A 442 -22.79 -10.63 -0.05
C GLY A 442 -22.45 -10.16 1.36
N ALA A 443 -23.15 -10.68 2.37
CA ALA A 443 -22.84 -10.36 3.76
C ALA A 443 -21.52 -10.97 4.22
N SER A 444 -21.11 -12.13 3.71
CA SER A 444 -19.77 -12.67 3.98
C SER A 444 -18.67 -11.78 3.43
N MET A 445 -18.88 -11.09 2.30
CA MET A 445 -17.91 -10.07 1.81
C MET A 445 -17.81 -8.90 2.78
N LEU A 446 -18.93 -8.45 3.36
CA LEU A 446 -18.91 -7.41 4.40
C LEU A 446 -18.21 -7.91 5.67
N VAL A 447 -18.42 -9.18 6.06
CA VAL A 447 -17.70 -9.80 7.19
C VAL A 447 -16.21 -9.93 6.89
N VAL A 448 -15.82 -10.29 5.67
CA VAL A 448 -14.42 -10.30 5.21
C VAL A 448 -13.82 -8.91 5.34
N ALA A 449 -14.46 -7.89 4.77
CA ALA A 449 -13.96 -6.51 4.81
C ALA A 449 -13.87 -5.96 6.24
N TYR A 450 -14.83 -6.30 7.10
CA TYR A 450 -14.79 -5.89 8.50
C TYR A 450 -13.77 -6.68 9.33
N ALA A 451 -13.63 -8.00 9.08
CA ALA A 451 -12.60 -8.82 9.70
C ALA A 451 -11.19 -8.37 9.31
N ALA A 452 -11.02 -8.02 8.03
CA ALA A 452 -9.84 -7.38 7.49
C ALA A 452 -9.49 -6.09 8.25
N LEU A 453 -10.48 -5.23 8.48
CA LEU A 453 -10.32 -4.01 9.26
C LEU A 453 -9.91 -4.30 10.71
N VAL A 454 -10.56 -5.27 11.35
CA VAL A 454 -10.24 -5.71 12.74
C VAL A 454 -8.82 -6.24 12.82
N GLY A 455 -8.39 -7.07 11.87
CA GLY A 455 -7.02 -7.59 11.80
C GLY A 455 -5.99 -6.49 11.51
N GLY A 456 -6.25 -5.63 10.53
CA GLY A 456 -5.36 -4.52 10.17
C GLY A 456 -5.20 -3.48 11.28
N TRP A 457 -6.26 -3.21 12.05
CA TRP A 457 -6.21 -2.35 13.24
C TRP A 457 -5.72 -3.07 14.50
N ARG A 458 -5.32 -4.34 14.36
CA ARG A 458 -4.90 -5.21 15.45
C ARG A 458 -5.88 -5.26 16.62
N LEU A 459 -7.17 -5.15 16.34
CA LEU A 459 -8.24 -5.26 17.34
C LEU A 459 -8.47 -6.72 17.71
N SER A 460 -8.99 -6.97 18.92
CA SER A 460 -9.33 -8.33 19.36
C SER A 460 -10.54 -8.86 18.57
N PRO A 461 -10.41 -9.94 17.79
CA PRO A 461 -11.54 -10.50 17.04
C PRO A 461 -12.69 -10.94 17.95
N VAL A 462 -12.39 -11.38 19.18
CA VAL A 462 -13.41 -11.80 20.15
C VAL A 462 -14.33 -10.64 20.52
N TRP A 463 -13.79 -9.44 20.71
CA TRP A 463 -14.58 -8.30 21.17
C TRP A 463 -15.23 -7.53 20.03
N PHE A 464 -14.62 -7.53 18.84
CA PHE A 464 -15.09 -6.72 17.71
C PHE A 464 -15.86 -7.52 16.65
N LEU A 465 -15.63 -8.83 16.49
CA LEU A 465 -16.39 -9.67 15.52
C LEU A 465 -17.43 -10.57 16.19
N ALA A 466 -17.05 -11.29 17.26
CA ALA A 466 -17.93 -12.31 17.85
C ALA A 466 -19.30 -11.79 18.31
N PRO A 467 -19.45 -10.56 18.86
CA PRO A 467 -20.76 -10.04 19.27
C PRO A 467 -21.75 -9.92 18.10
N ILE A 468 -21.27 -9.62 16.89
CA ILE A 468 -22.11 -9.55 15.68
C ILE A 468 -22.66 -10.94 15.35
N GLY A 469 -21.81 -11.97 15.40
CA GLY A 469 -22.22 -13.36 15.17
C GLY A 469 -23.18 -13.87 16.23
N LEU A 470 -22.90 -13.59 17.52
CA LEU A 470 -23.80 -13.92 18.64
C LEU A 470 -25.16 -13.22 18.50
N GLY A 471 -25.15 -11.95 18.11
CA GLY A 471 -26.36 -11.18 17.81
C GLY A 471 -27.19 -11.77 16.68
N ALA A 472 -26.54 -12.20 15.59
CA ALA A 472 -27.20 -12.88 14.47
C ALA A 472 -27.79 -14.25 14.86
N LEU A 473 -27.07 -15.07 15.64
CA LEU A 473 -27.62 -16.33 16.16
C LEU A 473 -28.80 -16.08 17.11
N LEU A 474 -28.70 -15.10 18.01
CA LEU A 474 -29.80 -14.73 18.88
C LEU A 474 -31.01 -14.25 18.08
N ALA A 475 -30.80 -13.46 17.03
CA ALA A 475 -31.87 -13.03 16.12
C ALA A 475 -32.56 -14.23 15.44
N THR A 476 -31.80 -15.25 15.01
CA THR A 476 -32.38 -16.48 14.44
C THR A 476 -33.19 -17.27 15.48
N LEU A 477 -32.70 -17.36 16.72
CA LEU A 477 -33.37 -18.03 17.82
C LEU A 477 -34.68 -17.33 18.20
N LEU A 478 -34.70 -15.99 18.22
CA LEU A 478 -35.90 -15.20 18.49
C LEU A 478 -36.90 -15.31 17.32
N ARG A 479 -36.40 -15.37 16.08
CA ARG A 479 -37.23 -15.40 14.87
C ARG A 479 -37.90 -16.76 14.63
N ILE A 480 -37.27 -17.88 15.02
CA ILE A 480 -37.70 -19.23 14.65
C ILE A 480 -39.15 -19.54 15.03
N LYS A 481 -39.60 -19.06 16.20
CA LYS A 481 -40.99 -19.24 16.67
C LYS A 481 -41.97 -18.61 15.71
N ASP A 482 -41.81 -17.32 15.42
CA ASP A 482 -42.74 -16.60 14.55
C ASP A 482 -42.62 -17.04 13.09
N TRP A 483 -41.46 -17.56 12.69
CA TRP A 483 -41.25 -18.12 11.36
C TRP A 483 -42.02 -19.45 11.19
N MET A 484 -41.91 -20.37 12.15
CA MET A 484 -42.64 -21.65 12.14
C MET A 484 -44.16 -21.48 12.12
N PHE A 485 -44.68 -20.47 12.82
CA PHE A 485 -46.13 -20.19 12.89
C PHE A 485 -46.62 -19.17 11.86
N GLU A 486 -45.78 -18.80 10.88
CA GLU A 486 -46.09 -17.82 9.82
C GLU A 486 -46.73 -16.51 10.31
N ARG A 487 -46.32 -16.08 11.49
CA ARG A 487 -46.90 -14.95 12.20
C ARG A 487 -46.51 -13.64 11.50
N PRO A 488 -47.42 -12.94 10.78
CA PRO A 488 -47.08 -11.68 10.13
C PRO A 488 -47.00 -10.55 11.16
N GLY A 489 -46.24 -9.49 10.86
CA GLY A 489 -46.22 -8.25 11.66
C GLY A 489 -44.81 -7.66 11.84
N LEU A 490 -44.68 -6.35 11.66
CA LEU A 490 -43.42 -5.62 11.82
C LEU A 490 -42.88 -5.67 13.24
N TRP A 491 -43.74 -5.63 14.27
CA TRP A 491 -43.28 -5.68 15.67
C TRP A 491 -42.56 -6.97 16.05
N ARG A 492 -42.84 -8.07 15.33
CA ARG A 492 -42.14 -9.35 15.54
C ARG A 492 -40.70 -9.32 15.01
N TRP A 493 -40.36 -8.29 14.22
CA TRP A 493 -38.98 -8.03 13.78
C TRP A 493 -38.19 -7.15 14.73
N ALA A 494 -38.83 -6.46 15.68
CA ALA A 494 -38.14 -5.55 16.59
C ALA A 494 -37.08 -6.27 17.43
N ALA A 495 -37.42 -7.41 18.03
CA ALA A 495 -36.47 -8.16 18.86
C ALA A 495 -35.32 -8.80 18.05
N PRO A 496 -35.55 -9.49 16.91
CA PRO A 496 -34.45 -9.93 16.04
C PRO A 496 -33.58 -8.79 15.50
N ALA A 497 -34.18 -7.67 15.10
CA ALA A 497 -33.43 -6.51 14.62
C ALA A 497 -32.56 -5.91 15.73
N ALA A 498 -33.11 -5.70 16.93
CA ALA A 498 -32.36 -5.23 18.08
C ALA A 498 -31.20 -6.16 18.46
N ALA A 499 -31.39 -7.48 18.36
CA ALA A 499 -30.34 -8.47 18.63
C ALA A 499 -29.13 -8.36 17.67
N VAL A 500 -29.31 -7.84 16.45
CA VAL A 500 -28.21 -7.60 15.49
C VAL A 500 -27.66 -6.18 15.61
N VAL A 501 -28.54 -5.18 15.72
CA VAL A 501 -28.15 -3.76 15.71
C VAL A 501 -27.42 -3.36 16.99
N LEU A 502 -27.85 -3.83 18.17
CA LEU A 502 -27.22 -3.43 19.44
C LEU A 502 -25.76 -3.89 19.54
N PRO A 503 -25.39 -5.15 19.26
CA PRO A 503 -23.99 -5.55 19.23
C PRO A 503 -23.16 -4.80 18.19
N ALA A 504 -23.71 -4.56 16.99
CA ALA A 504 -23.02 -3.81 15.95
C ALA A 504 -22.72 -2.36 16.39
N VAL A 505 -23.70 -1.68 16.99
CA VAL A 505 -23.53 -0.32 17.54
C VAL A 505 -22.52 -0.32 18.70
N ALA A 506 -22.59 -1.29 19.61
CA ALA A 506 -21.66 -1.38 20.74
C ALA A 506 -20.22 -1.61 20.26
N VAL A 507 -20.02 -2.49 19.27
CA VAL A 507 -18.74 -2.73 18.62
C VAL A 507 -18.21 -1.44 17.98
N LEU A 508 -19.03 -0.75 17.18
CA LEU A 508 -18.63 0.51 16.53
C LEU A 508 -18.30 1.61 17.54
N ALA A 509 -19.04 1.71 18.64
CA ALA A 509 -18.78 2.65 19.73
C ALA A 509 -17.51 2.31 20.54
N GLY A 510 -17.13 1.02 20.61
CA GLY A 510 -15.93 0.58 21.30
C GLY A 510 -14.62 0.82 20.55
N ILE A 511 -14.69 0.94 19.20
CA ILE A 511 -13.50 1.09 18.35
C ILE A 511 -12.65 2.31 18.76
N PRO A 512 -13.20 3.53 18.89
CA PRO A 512 -12.38 4.69 19.24
C PRO A 512 -11.67 4.52 20.59
N GLY A 513 -12.35 3.94 21.58
CA GLY A 513 -11.80 3.67 22.91
C GLY A 513 -10.58 2.75 22.84
N GLU A 514 -10.73 1.58 22.22
CA GLU A 514 -9.65 0.61 22.09
C GLU A 514 -8.48 1.16 21.25
N ARG A 515 -8.79 1.83 20.13
CA ARG A 515 -7.78 2.43 19.25
C ARG A 515 -6.98 3.53 19.95
N SER A 516 -7.63 4.25 20.86
CA SER A 516 -6.97 5.24 21.71
C SER A 516 -6.07 4.57 22.76
N GLN A 517 -6.48 3.41 23.29
CA GLN A 517 -5.72 2.66 24.29
C GLN A 517 -4.50 1.95 23.69
N GLN A 518 -4.58 1.50 22.43
CA GLN A 518 -3.45 0.92 21.69
C GLN A 518 -2.24 1.86 21.59
N LEU A 519 -2.45 3.17 21.66
CA LEU A 519 -1.40 4.19 21.61
C LEU A 519 -1.07 4.81 22.97
N SER A 520 -1.50 4.20 24.08
CA SER A 520 -1.11 4.64 25.43
C SER A 520 0.34 4.22 25.67
N PRO A 521 1.36 5.10 25.61
CA PRO A 521 2.72 4.61 25.46
C PRO A 521 3.54 4.60 26.76
N ARG A 522 4.38 3.57 26.85
CA ARG A 522 5.71 3.63 27.44
C ARG A 522 6.71 3.48 26.29
N TYR A 523 6.96 4.55 25.52
CA TYR A 523 8.04 4.53 24.52
C TYR A 523 9.36 4.71 25.27
N PHE A 524 10.33 3.85 25.01
CA PHE A 524 11.65 3.91 25.65
C PHE A 524 12.64 4.57 24.68
N THR A 525 13.23 5.70 25.10
CA THR A 525 14.23 6.47 24.33
C THR A 525 15.60 6.32 24.99
N SER A 526 16.67 6.11 24.23
CA SER A 526 18.03 6.04 24.78
C SER A 526 18.89 7.26 24.47
N ASN A 527 18.67 7.94 23.34
CA ASN A 527 19.62 8.90 22.76
C ASN A 527 19.22 10.36 23.00
N LEU A 528 18.05 10.59 23.61
CA LEU A 528 17.58 11.94 23.85
C LEU A 528 18.39 12.64 24.96
N PRO A 529 18.79 13.91 24.77
CA PRO A 529 19.52 14.68 25.77
C PRO A 529 18.77 14.74 27.11
N GLY A 530 19.46 14.42 28.22
CA GLY A 530 18.88 14.40 29.57
C GLY A 530 18.21 13.08 29.98
N SER A 531 18.26 12.04 29.14
CA SER A 531 17.73 10.70 29.47
C SER A 531 18.51 9.98 30.59
N SER A 532 19.80 10.31 30.76
CA SER A 532 20.71 9.63 31.70
C SER A 532 20.36 9.82 33.18
N GLU A 533 19.68 10.91 33.55
CA GLU A 533 19.22 11.14 34.94
C GLU A 533 17.84 10.52 35.24
N VAL A 534 17.11 10.04 34.23
CA VAL A 534 15.67 9.72 34.35
C VAL A 534 15.36 8.28 33.93
N VAL A 535 16.21 7.33 34.35
CA VAL A 535 16.19 5.92 33.89
C VAL A 535 14.91 5.15 34.27
N HIS A 536 13.98 5.69 35.08
CA HIS A 536 12.81 4.95 35.58
C HIS A 536 11.42 5.62 35.48
N GLY A 537 11.24 6.69 34.69
CA GLY A 537 9.96 7.44 34.65
C GLY A 537 9.27 7.49 33.28
N THR A 538 7.96 7.20 33.22
CA THR A 538 7.09 7.41 32.04
C THR A 538 6.76 8.88 31.77
N SER A 539 7.19 9.81 32.64
CA SER A 539 6.87 11.24 32.52
C SER A 539 7.66 11.95 31.43
N THR A 540 8.84 11.44 31.06
CA THR A 540 9.83 12.18 30.26
C THR A 540 9.39 12.41 28.81
N VAL A 541 8.72 11.42 28.20
CA VAL A 541 8.27 11.51 26.80
C VAL A 541 7.19 12.59 26.62
N ASN A 542 6.26 12.67 27.58
CA ASN A 542 5.18 13.65 27.56
C ASN A 542 5.64 15.07 27.91
N THR A 543 6.85 15.25 28.45
CA THR A 543 7.41 16.57 28.77
C THR A 543 8.47 17.03 27.78
N LEU A 544 9.30 16.11 27.27
CA LEU A 544 10.46 16.44 26.45
C LEU A 544 10.06 16.89 25.04
N LEU A 545 9.23 16.11 24.34
CA LEU A 545 8.80 16.48 22.99
C LEU A 545 8.06 17.83 22.97
N PRO A 546 7.09 18.10 23.87
CA PRO A 546 6.48 19.44 23.94
C PRO A 546 7.48 20.55 24.24
N THR A 547 8.50 20.30 25.08
CA THR A 547 9.56 21.29 25.35
C THR A 547 10.37 21.57 24.09
N MET A 548 10.83 20.54 23.38
CA MET A 548 11.56 20.68 22.11
C MET A 548 10.70 21.37 21.05
N ALA A 549 9.45 20.95 20.89
CA ALA A 549 8.48 21.52 19.97
C ALA A 549 8.18 23.00 20.29
N SER A 550 8.08 23.38 21.57
CA SER A 550 7.87 24.78 21.96
C SER A 550 9.05 25.67 21.60
N LYS A 551 10.29 25.18 21.79
CA LYS A 551 11.51 25.89 21.38
C LYS A 551 11.59 26.01 19.85
N ALA A 552 11.29 24.93 19.13
CA ALA A 552 11.24 24.94 17.67
C ALA A 552 10.17 25.90 17.15
N ALA A 553 8.96 25.90 17.74
CA ALA A 553 7.89 26.82 17.39
C ALA A 553 8.28 28.29 17.63
N ALA A 554 8.94 28.61 18.75
CA ALA A 554 9.42 29.96 19.04
C ALA A 554 10.51 30.43 18.06
N ARG A 555 11.37 29.53 17.58
CA ARG A 555 12.36 29.83 16.53
C ARG A 555 11.70 30.00 15.17
N ARG A 556 10.67 29.20 14.87
CA ARG A 556 9.91 29.28 13.63
C ARG A 556 9.11 30.57 13.53
N GLU A 557 8.51 31.03 14.62
CA GLU A 557 7.80 32.31 14.65
C GLU A 557 8.75 33.47 14.37
N ARG A 558 9.90 33.52 15.07
CA ARG A 558 10.95 34.51 14.77
C ARG A 558 11.43 34.44 13.33
N GLY A 559 11.50 33.25 12.76
CA GLY A 559 11.91 33.09 11.37
C GLY A 559 10.85 33.54 10.37
N ARG A 560 9.55 33.54 10.71
CA ARG A 560 8.51 34.17 9.87
C ARG A 560 8.79 35.64 9.72
N GLU A 561 9.01 36.33 10.84
CA GLU A 561 9.31 37.76 10.87
C GLU A 561 10.56 38.08 10.02
N VAL A 562 11.64 37.31 10.21
CA VAL A 562 12.88 37.47 9.44
C VAL A 562 12.69 37.12 7.95
N GLY A 563 11.90 36.10 7.63
CA GLY A 563 11.58 35.71 6.26
C GLY A 563 10.77 36.79 5.52
N ASP A 564 9.79 37.38 6.20
CA ASP A 564 9.00 38.49 5.66
C ASP A 564 9.86 39.75 5.45
N ASP A 565 10.78 40.02 6.38
CA ASP A 565 11.76 41.11 6.23
C ASP A 565 12.73 40.84 5.05
N TYR A 566 13.18 39.59 4.85
CA TYR A 566 13.97 39.21 3.66
C TYR A 566 13.19 39.41 2.36
N MET A 567 11.91 39.05 2.34
CA MET A 567 11.02 39.25 1.18
C MET A 567 10.87 40.74 0.86
N ARG A 568 10.64 41.58 1.88
CA ARG A 568 10.57 43.03 1.71
C ARG A 568 11.87 43.58 1.15
N LEU A 569 13.01 43.19 1.73
CA LEU A 569 14.33 43.64 1.29
C LEU A 569 14.59 43.25 -0.17
N ALA A 570 14.29 42.02 -0.52
CA ALA A 570 14.39 41.50 -1.89
C ALA A 570 13.53 42.26 -2.90
N GLU A 571 12.29 42.58 -2.55
CA GLU A 571 11.41 43.38 -3.40
C GLU A 571 12.01 44.78 -3.62
N GLU A 572 12.52 45.41 -2.57
CA GLU A 572 13.20 46.71 -2.66
C GLU A 572 14.46 46.65 -3.55
N VAL A 573 15.25 45.57 -3.48
CA VAL A 573 16.44 45.38 -4.33
C VAL A 573 16.05 45.14 -5.79
N THR A 574 15.11 44.23 -6.05
CA THR A 574 14.69 43.87 -7.42
C THR A 574 13.97 45.02 -8.13
N THR A 575 13.28 45.88 -7.40
CA THR A 575 12.65 47.09 -7.95
C THR A 575 13.61 48.28 -8.08
N GLY A 576 14.84 48.15 -7.57
CA GLY A 576 15.83 49.24 -7.52
C GLY A 576 15.41 50.38 -6.58
N ALA A 577 14.52 50.12 -5.62
CA ALA A 577 13.99 51.12 -4.69
C ALA A 577 15.02 51.60 -3.66
N LYS A 578 16.03 50.78 -3.36
CA LYS A 578 17.16 51.12 -2.47
C LYS A 578 18.50 50.78 -3.12
N PRO A 579 19.52 51.66 -3.04
CA PRO A 579 20.88 51.34 -3.43
C PRO A 579 21.52 50.31 -2.49
N ILE A 580 22.59 49.65 -2.94
CA ILE A 580 23.29 48.58 -2.19
C ILE A 580 23.70 49.00 -0.77
N ASP A 581 24.16 50.24 -0.62
CA ASP A 581 24.63 50.78 0.66
C ASP A 581 23.51 50.92 1.72
N GLU A 582 22.25 50.97 1.29
CA GLU A 582 21.10 51.10 2.21
C GLU A 582 20.55 49.76 2.66
N TRP A 583 20.48 48.76 1.76
CA TRP A 583 19.87 47.47 2.09
C TRP A 583 20.87 46.46 2.68
N LEU A 584 22.17 46.59 2.36
CA LEU A 584 23.18 45.62 2.79
C LEU A 584 23.35 45.53 4.33
N PRO A 585 23.37 46.64 5.09
CA PRO A 585 23.41 46.57 6.56
C PRO A 585 22.16 45.90 7.15
N GLU A 586 20.99 46.09 6.53
CA GLU A 586 19.74 45.44 6.93
C GLU A 586 19.81 43.93 6.67
N PHE A 587 20.32 43.50 5.51
CA PHE A 587 20.56 42.08 5.19
C PHE A 587 21.49 41.41 6.21
N ILE A 588 22.64 42.02 6.51
CA ILE A 588 23.60 41.51 7.49
C ILE A 588 22.95 41.39 8.86
N LYS A 589 22.18 42.40 9.28
CA LYS A 589 21.46 42.39 10.55
C LYS A 589 20.45 41.24 10.62
N LEU A 590 19.65 41.03 9.58
CA LEU A 590 18.67 39.93 9.50
C LEU A 590 19.37 38.57 9.57
N SER A 591 20.52 38.42 8.90
CA SER A 591 21.29 37.17 8.90
C SER A 591 21.82 36.75 10.28
N LYS A 592 21.98 37.70 11.21
CA LYS A 592 22.46 37.44 12.58
C LYS A 592 21.36 36.96 13.52
N VAL A 593 20.09 37.03 13.11
CA VAL A 593 18.98 36.59 13.96
C VAL A 593 18.96 35.06 14.00
N ASP A 594 19.16 34.48 15.19
CA ASP A 594 19.00 33.03 15.41
C ASP A 594 17.51 32.65 15.27
N CYS A 595 17.14 32.18 14.07
CA CYS A 595 15.78 31.84 13.70
C CYS A 595 15.72 30.78 12.59
N ARG A 596 14.50 30.32 12.26
CA ARG A 596 14.22 29.45 11.11
C ARG A 596 12.99 29.90 10.36
N ALA A 597 13.18 30.44 9.17
CA ALA A 597 12.07 30.94 8.36
C ALA A 597 11.24 29.78 7.80
N PRO A 598 9.88 29.79 7.80
CA PRO A 598 9.04 28.70 7.30
C PRO A 598 8.95 28.61 5.76
N SER A 599 8.58 27.42 5.29
CA SER A 599 8.62 27.02 3.87
C SER A 599 7.64 27.73 2.96
N GLU A 600 6.51 28.22 3.47
CA GLU A 600 5.49 28.85 2.63
C GLU A 600 5.88 30.29 2.21
N GLY A 601 6.57 31.02 3.09
CA GLY A 601 7.19 32.31 2.76
C GLY A 601 8.45 32.15 1.91
N LEU A 602 9.31 31.19 2.27
CA LEU A 602 10.59 30.95 1.57
C LEU A 602 10.47 30.22 0.23
N ARG A 603 9.38 29.47 -0.05
CA ARG A 603 9.16 28.90 -1.40
C ARG A 603 8.93 29.99 -2.45
N ARG A 604 8.37 31.15 -2.05
CA ARG A 604 8.32 32.35 -2.90
C ARG A 604 9.68 33.02 -3.02
N PHE A 605 10.60 32.68 -2.13
CA PHE A 605 12.01 33.08 -2.06
C PHE A 605 12.93 31.93 -2.54
N SER A 606 12.58 31.29 -3.67
CA SER A 606 13.39 30.21 -4.24
C SER A 606 14.77 30.72 -4.67
N TRP A 607 15.71 29.79 -4.92
CA TRP A 607 17.04 30.12 -5.45
C TRP A 607 16.95 30.86 -6.80
N ASP A 608 15.89 30.63 -7.56
CA ASP A 608 15.60 31.33 -8.82
C ASP A 608 15.05 32.77 -8.61
N GLY A 609 14.91 33.22 -7.36
CA GLY A 609 14.34 34.52 -6.98
C GLY A 609 15.37 35.50 -6.43
N ALA A 610 15.01 36.25 -5.38
CA ALA A 610 15.78 37.43 -4.99
C ALA A 610 17.15 37.18 -4.34
N LEU A 611 17.36 36.04 -3.67
CA LEU A 611 18.67 35.71 -3.08
C LEU A 611 19.78 35.53 -4.14
N SER A 612 19.45 34.98 -5.31
CA SER A 612 20.41 34.88 -6.42
C SER A 612 20.69 36.22 -7.10
N GLY A 613 19.88 37.26 -6.85
CA GLY A 613 20.23 38.64 -7.19
C GLY A 613 21.15 39.28 -6.14
N LEU A 614 20.91 38.98 -4.86
CA LEU A 614 21.68 39.54 -3.74
C LEU A 614 23.12 39.02 -3.70
N ILE A 615 23.35 37.73 -3.99
CA ILE A 615 24.69 37.13 -3.91
C ILE A 615 25.65 37.71 -4.97
N PRO A 616 25.35 37.70 -6.28
CA PRO A 616 26.21 38.35 -7.27
C PRO A 616 26.40 39.85 -7.02
N ALA A 617 25.36 40.56 -6.59
CA ALA A 617 25.45 41.98 -6.25
C ALA A 617 26.39 42.23 -5.05
N ALA A 618 26.32 41.38 -4.03
CA ALA A 618 27.24 41.37 -2.90
C ALA A 618 28.68 41.04 -3.32
N LEU A 619 28.86 40.04 -4.19
CA LEU A 619 30.16 39.63 -4.73
C LEU A 619 30.81 40.72 -5.60
N ALA A 620 29.99 41.52 -6.27
CA ALA A 620 30.44 42.66 -7.07
C ALA A 620 30.79 43.90 -6.24
N SER A 621 30.45 43.95 -4.94
CA SER A 621 30.82 45.08 -4.10
C SER A 621 32.32 45.04 -3.78
N GLU A 622 33.05 46.11 -4.10
CA GLU A 622 34.46 46.31 -3.72
C GLU A 622 34.63 46.69 -2.23
N SER A 623 33.61 46.47 -1.39
CA SER A 623 33.67 46.88 0.02
C SER A 623 34.69 46.06 0.81
N ASN A 624 35.33 46.71 1.79
CA ASN A 624 36.14 46.04 2.81
C ASN A 624 35.34 45.02 3.65
N ASP A 625 34.00 45.00 3.52
CA ASP A 625 33.09 44.13 4.26
C ASP A 625 32.71 42.84 3.52
N ARG A 626 33.36 42.52 2.37
CA ARG A 626 33.03 41.38 1.50
C ARG A 626 32.88 40.05 2.27
N LEU A 627 33.75 39.78 3.26
CA LEU A 627 33.63 38.57 4.09
C LEU A 627 32.34 38.57 4.92
N GLU A 628 31.98 39.67 5.56
CA GLU A 628 30.77 39.71 6.40
C GLU A 628 29.50 39.56 5.55
N VAL A 629 29.53 40.05 4.30
CA VAL A 629 28.42 39.80 3.35
C VAL A 629 28.33 38.32 2.97
N LEU A 630 29.46 37.68 2.68
CA LEU A 630 29.51 36.24 2.41
C LEU A 630 29.04 35.41 3.62
N LEU A 631 29.43 35.80 4.83
CA LEU A 631 28.96 35.19 6.07
C LEU A 631 27.46 35.43 6.28
N ALA A 632 26.93 36.61 5.92
CA ALA A 632 25.50 36.87 5.95
C ALA A 632 24.72 36.00 4.96
N CYS A 633 25.23 35.81 3.73
CA CYS A 633 24.67 34.86 2.76
C CYS A 633 24.68 33.43 3.30
N ARG A 634 25.79 33.02 3.94
CA ARG A 634 25.90 31.69 4.56
C ARG A 634 24.89 31.52 5.70
N ARG A 635 24.77 32.50 6.60
CA ARG A 635 23.78 32.50 7.70
C ARG A 635 22.35 32.42 7.16
N ALA A 636 22.02 33.14 6.09
CA ALA A 636 20.72 33.07 5.44
C ALA A 636 20.44 31.67 4.83
N ASN A 637 21.44 31.05 4.19
CA ASN A 637 21.34 29.67 3.70
C ASN A 637 21.18 28.66 4.85
N VAL A 638 21.90 28.85 5.95
CA VAL A 638 21.79 28.07 7.18
C VAL A 638 20.36 28.15 7.75
N GLN A 639 19.81 29.35 7.89
CA GLN A 639 18.43 29.58 8.35
C GLN A 639 17.38 28.90 7.44
N ARG A 640 17.72 28.65 6.16
CA ARG A 640 16.88 27.95 5.17
C ARG A 640 17.06 26.42 5.15
N THR A 641 18.22 25.89 5.52
CA THR A 641 18.56 24.46 5.36
C THR A 641 17.68 23.55 6.23
N SER A 642 16.98 24.11 7.21
CA SER A 642 16.10 23.39 8.12
C SER A 642 14.74 22.96 7.53
N GLN A 643 14.53 23.00 6.20
CA GLN A 643 13.18 22.96 5.61
C GLN A 643 12.82 21.73 4.73
N THR A 644 11.91 20.92 5.28
CA THR A 644 10.71 20.24 4.73
C THR A 644 10.69 19.35 3.49
N THR A 645 11.74 19.13 2.71
CA THR A 645 11.86 17.89 1.91
C THR A 645 13.32 17.59 1.62
N TYR A 646 13.63 16.32 1.30
CA TYR A 646 14.94 15.93 0.79
C TYR A 646 15.38 16.78 -0.41
N ASN A 647 14.45 17.12 -1.31
CA ASN A 647 14.74 17.95 -2.48
C ASN A 647 15.03 19.42 -2.10
N ASP A 648 14.28 19.97 -1.15
CA ASP A 648 14.52 21.33 -0.63
C ASP A 648 15.89 21.42 0.08
N PHE A 649 16.29 20.34 0.76
CA PHE A 649 17.61 20.24 1.37
C PHE A 649 18.72 20.25 0.32
N LEU A 650 18.62 19.45 -0.75
CA LEU A 650 19.60 19.45 -1.85
C LEU A 650 19.71 20.83 -2.53
N GLN A 651 18.57 21.49 -2.74
CA GLN A 651 18.53 22.87 -3.25
C GLN A 651 19.23 23.86 -2.31
N THR A 652 19.10 23.69 -1.00
CA THR A 652 19.78 24.57 -0.03
C THR A 652 21.28 24.30 0.05
N LEU A 653 21.69 23.04 -0.10
CA LEU A 653 23.09 22.67 -0.24
C LEU A 653 23.73 23.37 -1.44
N ARG A 654 23.07 23.38 -2.61
CA ARG A 654 23.55 24.12 -3.79
C ARG A 654 23.90 25.57 -3.45
N GLY A 655 23.00 26.22 -2.72
CA GLY A 655 23.21 27.60 -2.32
C GLY A 655 24.36 27.85 -1.36
N THR A 656 24.52 26.90 -0.45
CA THR A 656 25.68 26.87 0.45
C THR A 656 26.96 26.73 -0.37
N PHE A 657 26.97 25.87 -1.40
CA PHE A 657 28.14 25.62 -2.24
C PHE A 657 28.59 26.86 -3.03
N GLU A 658 27.65 27.63 -3.57
CA GLU A 658 27.97 28.87 -4.28
C GLU A 658 28.58 29.92 -3.34
N THR A 659 28.04 30.02 -2.11
CA THR A 659 28.61 30.90 -1.08
C THR A 659 29.99 30.42 -0.63
N SER A 660 30.16 29.12 -0.43
CA SER A 660 31.43 28.49 -0.05
C SER A 660 32.51 28.72 -1.11
N ARG A 661 32.16 28.61 -2.39
CA ARG A 661 33.08 28.91 -3.49
C ARG A 661 33.57 30.36 -3.41
N ALA A 662 32.65 31.31 -3.24
CA ALA A 662 33.03 32.71 -3.15
C ALA A 662 33.85 33.07 -1.89
N ILE A 663 33.62 32.38 -0.77
CA ILE A 663 34.47 32.48 0.43
C ILE A 663 35.87 31.97 0.13
N VAL A 664 36.00 30.84 -0.57
CA VAL A 664 37.29 30.30 -0.97
C VAL A 664 38.02 31.25 -1.94
N ASP A 665 37.33 31.83 -2.91
CA ASP A 665 37.90 32.81 -3.84
C ASP A 665 38.36 34.07 -3.09
N TRP A 666 37.57 34.54 -2.11
CA TRP A 666 37.95 35.65 -1.23
C TRP A 666 39.20 35.31 -0.40
N ALA A 667 39.26 34.10 0.17
CA ALA A 667 40.39 33.65 0.98
C ALA A 667 41.67 33.53 0.14
N ALA A 668 41.55 33.04 -1.10
CA ALA A 668 42.66 32.92 -2.04
C ALA A 668 43.26 34.27 -2.45
N ALA A 669 42.47 35.34 -2.37
CA ALA A 669 42.91 36.71 -2.67
C ALA A 669 43.60 37.41 -1.47
N GLN A 670 43.62 36.80 -0.28
CA GLN A 670 44.27 37.38 0.89
C GLN A 670 45.79 37.23 0.81
N GLN A 671 46.51 38.24 1.32
CA GLN A 671 47.98 38.23 1.41
C GLN A 671 48.49 37.72 2.76
N GLU A 672 47.63 37.69 3.78
CA GLU A 672 47.93 37.25 5.14
C GLU A 672 46.96 36.13 5.54
N SER A 673 47.43 35.18 6.34
CA SER A 673 46.64 34.02 6.77
C SER A 673 45.67 34.35 7.92
N GLU A 674 45.95 35.37 8.73
CA GLU A 674 45.15 35.74 9.90
C GLU A 674 43.67 36.04 9.56
N PRO A 675 43.34 36.83 8.51
CA PRO A 675 41.96 37.02 8.08
C PRO A 675 41.26 35.73 7.65
N VAL A 676 41.98 34.80 7.01
CA VAL A 676 41.43 33.51 6.57
C VAL A 676 41.12 32.62 7.77
N LEU A 677 41.99 32.61 8.79
CA LEU A 677 41.78 31.88 10.04
C LEU A 677 40.63 32.47 10.87
N ASP A 678 40.46 33.78 10.88
CA ASP A 678 39.29 34.41 11.50
C ASP A 678 38.00 34.04 10.77
N ALA A 679 37.99 34.10 9.43
CA ALA A 679 36.86 33.66 8.60
C ALA A 679 36.49 32.19 8.88
N LEU A 680 37.48 31.31 9.00
CA LEU A 680 37.29 29.89 9.36
C LEU A 680 36.54 29.75 10.70
N ASN A 681 36.96 30.49 11.73
CA ASN A 681 36.30 30.49 13.04
C ASN A 681 34.88 31.06 12.97
N GLN A 682 34.67 32.13 12.22
CA GLN A 682 33.35 32.72 12.03
C GLN A 682 32.40 31.76 11.29
N ILE A 683 32.87 31.05 10.26
CA ILE A 683 32.11 30.02 9.56
C ILE A 683 31.72 28.89 10.51
N ARG A 684 32.65 28.42 11.34
CA ARG A 684 32.37 27.39 12.35
C ARG A 684 31.27 27.82 13.33
N GLN A 685 31.26 29.09 13.73
CA GLN A 685 30.20 29.64 14.58
C GLN A 685 28.85 29.71 13.84
N VAL A 686 28.87 30.16 12.59
CA VAL A 686 27.68 30.25 11.71
C VAL A 686 27.06 28.88 11.44
N ASP A 687 27.86 27.84 11.27
CA ASP A 687 27.39 26.49 10.97
C ASP A 687 26.99 25.69 12.21
N SER A 688 27.40 26.12 13.41
CA SER A 688 27.09 25.43 14.66
C SER A 688 25.59 25.14 14.91
N PRO A 689 24.62 25.99 14.50
CA PRO A 689 23.20 25.68 14.63
C PRO A 689 22.72 24.55 13.71
N LEU A 690 23.39 24.26 12.59
CA LEU A 690 23.03 23.16 11.67
C LEU A 690 23.47 21.76 12.14
N SER A 691 23.99 21.67 13.36
CA SER A 691 24.57 20.45 13.90
C SER A 691 23.54 19.43 14.39
N ASP A 692 22.26 19.80 14.52
CA ASP A 692 21.24 18.88 15.04
C ASP A 692 20.31 18.34 13.93
N PRO A 693 20.49 17.10 13.46
CA PRO A 693 19.63 16.49 12.45
C PRO A 693 18.19 16.24 12.92
N ALA A 694 17.91 16.32 14.23
CA ALA A 694 16.56 16.15 14.77
C ALA A 694 15.68 17.40 14.58
N GLU A 695 16.30 18.55 14.29
CA GLU A 695 15.61 19.83 14.17
C GLU A 695 14.60 19.89 13.01
N PRO A 696 14.92 19.45 11.77
CA PRO A 696 13.94 19.32 10.70
C PRO A 696 12.77 18.37 11.03
N ALA A 697 13.03 17.31 11.81
CA ALA A 697 12.00 16.39 12.24
C ALA A 697 10.98 17.06 13.18
N LEU A 698 11.42 18.02 14.00
CA LEU A 698 10.54 18.85 14.83
C LEU A 698 9.69 19.79 13.98
N ASP A 699 10.23 20.35 12.90
CA ASP A 699 9.47 21.25 12.03
C ASP A 699 8.36 20.51 11.29
N VAL A 700 8.66 19.32 10.75
CA VAL A 700 7.66 18.42 10.14
C VAL A 700 6.63 17.94 11.17
N TYR A 701 7.06 17.69 12.41
CA TYR A 701 6.16 17.40 13.52
C TYR A 701 5.19 18.56 13.81
N LEU A 702 5.68 19.81 13.84
CA LEU A 702 4.86 20.99 14.09
C LEU A 702 3.83 21.21 12.96
N ASP A 703 4.23 21.00 11.70
CA ASP A 703 3.31 21.06 10.54
C ASP A 703 2.20 20.01 10.65
N ALA A 704 2.59 18.75 10.86
CA ALA A 704 1.62 17.65 11.02
C ALA A 704 0.71 17.89 12.24
N GLN A 705 1.24 18.43 13.33
CA GLN A 705 0.45 18.78 14.52
C GLN A 705 -0.55 19.90 14.23
N ALA A 706 -0.16 20.92 13.45
CA ALA A 706 -1.06 21.99 13.04
C ALA A 706 -2.23 21.45 12.20
N VAL A 707 -1.97 20.52 11.28
CA VAL A 707 -3.01 19.83 10.49
C VAL A 707 -3.92 18.98 11.38
N ILE A 708 -3.36 18.14 12.25
CA ILE A 708 -4.15 17.28 13.15
C ILE A 708 -5.05 18.11 14.09
N ARG A 709 -4.57 19.28 14.53
CA ARG A 709 -5.35 20.21 15.36
C ARG A 709 -6.30 21.11 14.56
N GLY A 710 -6.38 20.94 13.24
CA GLY A 710 -7.25 21.71 12.36
C GLY A 710 -6.85 23.19 12.21
N LYS A 711 -5.60 23.54 12.54
CA LYS A 711 -5.06 24.89 12.33
C LYS A 711 -4.61 25.13 10.89
N GLU A 712 -4.22 24.06 10.20
CA GLU A 712 -3.79 24.08 8.80
C GLU A 712 -4.52 23.01 7.99
N ALA A 713 -4.64 23.22 6.69
CA ALA A 713 -5.19 22.23 5.78
C ALA A 713 -4.16 21.11 5.52
N PRO A 714 -4.59 19.84 5.43
CA PRO A 714 -3.70 18.73 5.11
C PRO A 714 -3.00 18.93 3.77
N THR A 715 -1.83 18.32 3.61
CA THR A 715 -0.94 18.48 2.45
C THR A 715 -1.64 18.19 1.12
N PHE A 716 -2.57 17.24 1.10
CA PHE A 716 -3.35 16.92 -0.10
C PHE A 716 -4.35 18.01 -0.53
N LEU A 717 -4.77 18.90 0.38
CA LEU A 717 -5.59 20.07 0.06
C LEU A 717 -4.75 21.29 -0.33
N ARG A 718 -3.47 21.31 0.00
CA ARG A 718 -2.51 22.37 -0.36
C ARG A 718 -1.97 22.24 -1.79
N GLY A 719 -2.68 21.52 -2.67
CA GLY A 719 -2.36 21.44 -4.10
C GLY A 719 -1.27 20.46 -4.51
N LYS A 720 -0.70 19.66 -3.60
CA LYS A 720 0.26 18.60 -3.98
C LYS A 720 -0.42 17.43 -4.70
N ASP A 721 -1.65 17.11 -4.31
CA ASP A 721 -2.44 16.03 -4.92
C ASP A 721 -3.57 16.63 -5.74
N ALA A 722 -3.48 16.56 -7.07
CA ALA A 722 -4.54 17.07 -7.96
C ALA A 722 -5.91 16.38 -7.75
N SER A 723 -5.95 15.21 -7.10
CA SER A 723 -7.19 14.53 -6.75
C SER A 723 -7.03 13.71 -5.45
N PRO A 724 -7.36 14.27 -4.27
CA PRO A 724 -7.17 13.60 -2.98
C PRO A 724 -8.13 12.42 -2.76
N SER A 725 -7.59 11.26 -2.38
CA SER A 725 -8.28 9.98 -2.13
C SER A 725 -9.49 10.13 -1.20
N LEU A 726 -10.54 9.32 -1.37
CA LEU A 726 -11.61 9.33 -0.37
C LEU A 726 -11.05 8.88 0.98
N PHE A 727 -10.08 7.98 1.00
CA PHE A 727 -9.38 7.62 2.22
C PHE A 727 -8.72 8.84 2.89
N GLN A 728 -8.03 9.71 2.14
CA GLN A 728 -7.51 11.00 2.64
C GLN A 728 -8.65 11.90 3.16
N TRP A 729 -9.77 12.03 2.45
CA TRP A 729 -10.93 12.79 2.92
C TRP A 729 -11.57 12.20 4.17
N ALA A 730 -11.76 10.89 4.21
CA ALA A 730 -12.38 10.17 5.31
C ALA A 730 -11.50 10.26 6.56
N THR A 731 -10.18 10.14 6.42
CA THR A 731 -9.25 10.29 7.54
C THR A 731 -9.21 11.71 8.06
N TYR A 732 -9.26 12.72 7.17
CA TYR A 732 -9.39 14.12 7.57
C TYR A 732 -10.73 14.41 8.28
N VAL A 733 -11.86 13.93 7.75
CA VAL A 733 -13.19 14.09 8.37
C VAL A 733 -13.29 13.33 9.69
N LEU A 734 -12.77 12.10 9.76
CA LEU A 734 -12.74 11.31 10.99
C LEU A 734 -11.87 11.96 12.07
N ASN A 735 -10.81 12.68 11.68
CA ASN A 735 -9.99 13.44 12.61
C ASN A 735 -10.76 14.59 13.29
N ALA A 736 -11.92 15.01 12.76
CA ALA A 736 -12.80 15.94 13.48
C ALA A 736 -13.44 15.32 14.74
N LEU A 737 -13.42 13.99 14.89
CA LEU A 737 -13.83 13.31 16.11
C LEU A 737 -12.75 13.50 17.20
N PRO A 738 -13.10 14.00 18.40
CA PRO A 738 -12.11 14.28 19.45
C PRO A 738 -11.22 13.08 19.81
N SER A 739 -11.79 11.87 19.78
CA SER A 739 -11.05 10.63 20.06
C SER A 739 -10.02 10.29 18.98
N GLU A 740 -10.31 10.58 17.71
CA GLU A 740 -9.38 10.34 16.61
C GLU A 740 -8.32 11.44 16.56
N ALA A 741 -8.68 12.72 16.77
CA ALA A 741 -7.70 13.80 16.92
C ALA A 741 -6.67 13.50 18.02
N ALA A 742 -7.14 13.12 19.21
CA ALA A 742 -6.27 12.76 20.34
C ALA A 742 -5.44 11.48 20.07
N ARG A 743 -5.93 10.59 19.21
CA ARG A 743 -5.18 9.39 18.78
C ARG A 743 -4.13 9.75 17.74
N ALA A 744 -4.47 10.56 16.75
CA ALA A 744 -3.58 11.05 15.72
C ALA A 744 -2.43 11.87 16.32
N GLU A 745 -2.72 12.72 17.31
CA GLU A 745 -1.69 13.46 18.03
C GLU A 745 -0.72 12.54 18.80
N ARG A 746 -1.23 11.49 19.47
CA ARG A 746 -0.38 10.48 20.11
C ARG A 746 0.45 9.68 19.12
N ALA A 747 -0.14 9.29 18.00
CA ALA A 747 0.58 8.62 16.92
C ALA A 747 1.71 9.50 16.38
N LEU A 748 1.42 10.77 16.11
CA LEU A 748 2.39 11.76 15.65
C LEU A 748 3.53 11.93 16.67
N ASN A 749 3.21 12.07 17.96
CA ASN A 749 4.23 12.17 19.01
C ASN A 749 5.17 10.95 19.00
N LEU A 750 4.62 9.73 18.89
CA LEU A 750 5.40 8.50 18.86
C LEU A 750 6.34 8.42 17.65
N MET A 751 5.82 8.73 16.46
CA MET A 751 6.65 8.74 15.25
C MET A 751 7.76 9.79 15.34
N ALA A 752 7.43 11.00 15.80
CA ALA A 752 8.39 12.08 15.94
C ALA A 752 9.49 11.77 16.96
N ILE A 753 9.14 11.24 18.13
CA ILE A 753 10.12 10.85 19.15
C ILE A 753 11.06 9.77 18.63
N LYS A 754 10.52 8.76 17.93
CA LYS A 754 11.35 7.70 17.34
C LYS A 754 12.36 8.27 16.34
N ASP A 755 11.92 9.16 15.45
CA ASP A 755 12.81 9.73 14.43
C ASP A 755 13.81 10.71 15.05
N ILE A 756 13.42 11.53 16.03
CA ILE A 756 14.33 12.41 16.79
C ILE A 756 15.39 11.59 17.54
N ASP A 757 15.00 10.49 18.19
CA ASP A 757 15.91 9.59 18.92
C ASP A 757 16.91 8.91 17.98
N PHE A 758 16.45 8.49 16.80
CA PHE A 758 17.30 7.97 15.73
C PHE A 758 18.28 9.02 15.20
N LEU A 759 17.79 10.20 14.82
CA LEU A 759 18.61 11.30 14.30
C LEU A 759 19.65 11.75 15.33
N SER A 760 19.26 11.82 16.61
CA SER A 760 20.18 12.12 17.72
C SER A 760 21.26 11.05 17.88
N GLY A 761 20.90 9.77 17.76
CA GLY A 761 21.85 8.65 17.78
C GLY A 761 22.84 8.72 16.61
N CYS A 762 22.38 9.03 15.40
CA CYS A 762 23.24 9.24 14.24
C CYS A 762 24.20 10.41 14.46
N ARG A 763 23.74 11.53 15.03
CA ARG A 763 24.61 12.66 15.39
C ARG A 763 25.70 12.24 16.37
N MET A 764 25.32 11.52 17.42
CA MET A 764 26.28 11.02 18.42
C MET A 764 27.32 10.10 17.78
N ALA A 765 26.91 9.22 16.87
CA ALA A 765 27.81 8.32 16.17
C ALA A 765 28.73 9.01 15.14
N ALA A 766 28.25 10.08 14.51
CA ALA A 766 29.04 10.90 13.59
C ALA A 766 30.10 11.74 14.31
N HIS A 767 30.05 11.83 15.65
CA HIS A 767 31.01 12.63 16.39
C HIS A 767 32.43 12.05 16.31
N PRO A 768 33.48 12.88 16.14
CA PRO A 768 34.89 12.44 16.09
C PRO A 768 35.42 11.72 17.33
N THR A 769 34.68 11.74 18.44
CA THR A 769 35.00 11.00 19.66
C THR A 769 34.13 9.75 19.87
N ALA A 770 33.18 9.46 18.99
CA ALA A 770 32.37 8.25 19.06
C ALA A 770 33.24 6.99 18.97
N GLY A 771 32.91 5.97 19.75
CA GLY A 771 33.61 4.68 19.64
C GLY A 771 33.43 4.05 18.26
N ALA A 772 34.29 3.08 17.91
CA ALA A 772 34.24 2.36 16.63
C ALA A 772 32.88 1.68 16.37
N ARG A 773 32.17 1.27 17.42
CA ARG A 773 30.89 0.55 17.32
C ARG A 773 29.71 1.45 16.87
N PRO A 774 29.41 2.60 17.51
CA PRO A 774 28.42 3.55 16.99
C PRO A 774 28.66 3.94 15.53
N ARG A 775 29.93 4.13 15.14
CA ARG A 775 30.34 4.48 13.77
C ARG A 775 30.03 3.38 12.75
N ALA A 776 30.46 2.15 13.04
CA ALA A 776 30.13 1.02 12.18
C ALA A 776 28.62 0.81 12.02
N THR A 777 27.81 1.25 13.00
CA THR A 777 26.34 1.28 12.86
C THR A 777 25.87 2.41 11.95
N LEU A 778 26.42 3.62 12.08
CA LEU A 778 26.12 4.73 11.18
C LEU A 778 26.47 4.41 9.71
N ASP A 779 27.60 3.75 9.46
CA ASP A 779 28.00 3.34 8.11
C ASP A 779 26.97 2.40 7.48
N ARG A 780 26.44 1.46 8.28
CA ARG A 780 25.36 0.55 7.84
C ARG A 780 24.06 1.30 7.56
N VAL A 781 23.69 2.25 8.41
CA VAL A 781 22.52 3.12 8.21
C VAL A 781 22.64 3.88 6.88
N LEU A 782 23.84 4.37 6.56
CA LEU A 782 24.11 5.12 5.34
C LEU A 782 24.14 4.25 4.08
N GLN A 783 24.59 2.99 4.19
CA GLN A 783 24.61 2.02 3.08
C GLN A 783 23.22 1.45 2.78
N SER A 784 22.36 1.34 3.78
CA SER A 784 21.05 0.74 3.66
C SER A 784 20.05 1.75 3.05
N TYR A 785 20.03 1.84 1.72
CA TYR A 785 19.11 2.73 0.98
C TYR A 785 17.63 2.39 1.26
N TRP A 786 17.36 1.15 1.68
CA TRP A 786 16.04 0.60 2.00
C TRP A 786 16.10 -0.30 3.24
N ALA A 787 16.68 0.16 4.35
CA ALA A 787 16.58 -0.61 5.58
C ALA A 787 15.10 -0.76 5.95
N PRO A 788 14.60 -1.98 6.22
CA PRO A 788 13.29 -2.14 6.82
C PRO A 788 13.27 -1.42 8.17
N GLU A 789 12.11 -0.90 8.55
CA GLU A 789 11.96 -0.09 9.78
C GLU A 789 12.35 -0.86 11.06
N SER A 790 12.31 -2.20 11.02
CA SER A 790 12.77 -3.08 12.09
C SER A 790 14.29 -2.96 12.30
N LEU A 791 15.04 -2.92 11.20
CA LEU A 791 16.49 -2.72 11.23
C LEU A 791 16.83 -1.33 11.76
N LEU A 792 16.10 -0.29 11.32
CA LEU A 792 16.26 1.06 11.84
C LEU A 792 16.12 1.15 13.35
N LEU A 793 15.08 0.52 13.92
CA LEU A 793 14.83 0.52 15.36
C LEU A 793 15.96 -0.19 16.11
N LEU A 794 16.43 -1.33 15.59
CA LEU A 794 17.57 -2.05 16.17
C LEU A 794 18.88 -1.25 16.07
N GLU A 795 19.10 -0.58 14.95
CA GLU A 795 20.26 0.30 14.78
C GLU A 795 20.17 1.52 15.70
N THR A 796 18.99 2.12 15.87
CA THR A 796 18.76 3.22 16.83
C THR A 796 19.13 2.83 18.25
N GLU A 797 18.68 1.64 18.70
CA GLU A 797 19.01 1.11 20.01
C GLU A 797 20.51 0.76 20.12
N ALA A 798 21.12 0.29 19.02
CA ALA A 798 22.55 -0.01 18.96
C ALA A 798 23.45 1.24 18.99
N LEU A 799 22.95 2.38 18.53
CA LEU A 799 23.65 3.67 18.62
C LEU A 799 23.70 4.19 20.06
N GLY A 800 22.76 3.77 20.92
CA GLY A 800 22.54 4.35 22.24
C GLY A 800 23.02 3.58 23.45
N ASN A 801 23.16 2.25 23.36
CA ASN A 801 23.43 1.43 24.53
C ASN A 801 24.13 0.10 24.21
N ASP A 802 25.05 -0.31 25.08
CA ASP A 802 25.63 -1.67 25.05
C ASP A 802 24.62 -2.76 25.51
N GLU A 803 23.50 -2.37 26.13
CA GLU A 803 22.46 -3.26 26.69
C GLU A 803 21.38 -3.75 25.71
N ILE A 804 21.69 -3.88 24.41
CA ILE A 804 20.79 -4.48 23.39
C ILE A 804 20.31 -5.89 23.80
N ARG A 805 20.97 -6.54 24.76
CA ARG A 805 20.59 -7.84 25.33
C ARG A 805 19.29 -7.88 26.15
N SER A 806 18.65 -6.75 26.46
CA SER A 806 17.51 -6.71 27.39
C SER A 806 16.14 -7.11 26.80
N GLY A 807 16.03 -7.47 25.50
CA GLY A 807 14.80 -8.01 24.90
C GLY A 807 13.66 -7.01 24.67
N ARG A 808 13.95 -5.70 24.75
CA ARG A 808 12.99 -4.58 24.57
C ARG A 808 12.63 -4.14 23.12
N PRO A 809 13.41 -4.45 22.05
CA PRO A 809 13.12 -3.98 20.69
C PRO A 809 11.70 -4.29 20.12
N PRO A 810 11.07 -5.45 20.44
CA PRO A 810 9.76 -5.80 19.85
C PRO A 810 8.64 -4.82 20.20
N HIS A 811 8.72 -4.17 21.36
CA HIS A 811 7.64 -3.30 21.83
C HIS A 811 7.58 -1.97 21.07
N ASN A 812 8.73 -1.31 20.88
CA ASN A 812 8.81 -0.02 20.17
C ASN A 812 8.36 -0.15 18.71
N TYR A 813 8.78 -1.22 18.03
CA TYR A 813 8.31 -1.49 16.67
C TYR A 813 6.80 -1.70 16.61
N ARG A 814 6.23 -2.50 17.53
CA ARG A 814 4.79 -2.73 17.58
C ARG A 814 4.03 -1.42 17.78
N LEU A 815 4.47 -0.55 18.69
CA LEU A 815 3.87 0.76 18.91
C LEU A 815 3.95 1.64 17.65
N LEU A 816 5.08 1.63 16.95
CA LEU A 816 5.27 2.42 15.72
C LEU A 816 4.35 1.94 14.60
N SER A 817 4.26 0.62 14.40
CA SER A 817 3.31 0.04 13.44
C SER A 817 1.85 0.40 13.77
N LEU A 818 1.49 0.47 15.06
CA LEU A 818 0.17 0.94 15.50
C LEU A 818 -0.01 2.45 15.28
N ALA A 819 1.01 3.27 15.51
CA ALA A 819 0.98 4.71 15.27
C ALA A 819 0.72 5.02 13.79
N LYS A 820 1.38 4.28 12.88
CA LYS A 820 1.18 4.40 11.42
C LYS A 820 -0.23 4.09 10.94
N THR A 821 -1.01 3.35 11.74
CA THR A 821 -2.44 3.15 11.42
C THR A 821 -3.30 4.40 11.68
N SER A 822 -2.74 5.50 12.20
CA SER A 822 -3.37 6.83 12.12
C SER A 822 -2.95 7.46 10.79
N ALA A 823 -3.75 7.23 9.77
CA ALA A 823 -3.41 7.59 8.39
C ALA A 823 -3.17 9.10 8.22
N LEU A 824 -3.91 9.98 8.90
CA LEU A 824 -3.66 11.42 8.83
C LEU A 824 -2.28 11.76 9.42
N ALA A 825 -1.96 11.28 10.62
CA ALA A 825 -0.66 11.51 11.24
C ALA A 825 0.48 10.94 10.40
N ALA A 826 0.32 9.72 9.87
CA ALA A 826 1.35 9.06 9.06
C ALA A 826 1.60 9.79 7.73
N ASN A 827 0.53 10.22 7.05
CA ASN A 827 0.62 10.93 5.78
C ASN A 827 1.22 12.33 5.93
N GLU A 828 0.83 13.07 6.98
CA GLU A 828 1.32 14.44 7.19
C GLU A 828 2.74 14.45 7.78
N TYR A 829 3.10 13.47 8.61
CA TYR A 829 4.46 13.38 9.13
C TYR A 829 5.44 12.90 8.06
N GLY A 830 5.17 11.77 7.39
CA GLY A 830 5.85 11.33 6.17
C GLY A 830 7.39 11.33 6.16
N LEU A 831 8.05 11.46 7.31
CA LEU A 831 9.49 11.66 7.39
C LEU A 831 10.21 10.36 7.03
N ASN A 832 11.16 10.44 6.10
CA ASN A 832 12.09 9.34 5.85
C ASN A 832 13.42 9.68 6.52
N PRO A 833 13.66 9.21 7.75
CA PRO A 833 14.85 9.61 8.52
C PRO A 833 16.16 9.18 7.85
N HIS A 834 16.20 8.12 7.04
CA HIS A 834 17.43 7.74 6.31
C HIS A 834 17.84 8.79 5.30
N ARG A 835 16.88 9.24 4.48
CA ARG A 835 17.15 10.28 3.48
C ARG A 835 17.66 11.55 4.18
N TRP A 836 17.11 11.86 5.35
CA TRP A 836 17.56 12.98 6.17
C TRP A 836 18.93 12.80 6.79
N VAL A 837 19.25 11.64 7.38
CA VAL A 837 20.59 11.36 7.92
C VAL A 837 21.63 11.45 6.81
N ARG A 838 21.37 10.87 5.63
CA ARG A 838 22.30 10.94 4.50
C ARG A 838 22.49 12.38 4.02
N ALA A 839 21.39 13.09 3.80
CA ALA A 839 21.40 14.52 3.48
C ALA A 839 22.26 15.31 4.49
N TRP A 840 21.95 15.18 5.77
CA TRP A 840 22.66 15.86 6.85
C TRP A 840 24.15 15.51 6.87
N MET A 841 24.51 14.22 6.77
CA MET A 841 25.90 13.76 6.75
C MET A 841 26.68 14.30 5.56
N MET A 842 26.06 14.37 4.37
CA MET A 842 26.67 15.00 3.19
C MET A 842 26.90 16.49 3.42
N GLY A 843 25.92 17.21 3.98
CA GLY A 843 26.06 18.62 4.33
C GLY A 843 27.15 18.85 5.38
N GLU A 844 27.22 18.02 6.42
CA GLU A 844 28.25 18.09 7.45
C GLU A 844 29.64 17.78 6.89
N SER A 845 29.76 16.74 6.05
CA SER A 845 31.03 16.41 5.36
C SER A 845 31.49 17.56 4.47
N TYR A 846 30.58 18.19 3.72
CA TYR A 846 30.91 19.33 2.87
C TYR A 846 31.40 20.54 3.68
N ARG A 847 30.67 20.92 4.74
CA ARG A 847 31.04 22.06 5.60
C ARG A 847 32.41 21.88 6.23
N ARG A 848 32.72 20.67 6.71
CA ARG A 848 34.05 20.38 7.27
C ARG A 848 35.15 20.41 6.20
N ALA A 849 34.90 19.84 5.02
CA ALA A 849 35.85 19.91 3.91
C ALA A 849 36.15 21.36 3.52
N GLU A 850 35.17 22.26 3.58
CA GLU A 850 35.39 23.69 3.37
C GLU A 850 36.31 24.32 4.43
N LEU A 851 36.13 23.99 5.71
CA LEU A 851 37.05 24.43 6.76
C LEU A 851 38.49 23.93 6.49
N VAL A 852 38.63 22.69 6.00
CA VAL A 852 39.93 22.15 5.56
C VAL A 852 40.50 22.95 4.39
N ARG A 853 39.70 23.34 3.40
CA ARG A 853 40.16 24.19 2.28
C ARG A 853 40.66 25.55 2.76
N LEU A 854 39.95 26.19 3.68
CA LEU A 854 40.37 27.48 4.24
C LEU A 854 41.67 27.35 5.03
N ALA A 855 41.82 26.28 5.81
CA ALA A 855 43.07 25.98 6.51
C ALA A 855 44.23 25.73 5.53
N LEU A 856 43.98 25.02 4.42
CA LEU A 856 44.98 24.80 3.35
C LEU A 856 45.41 26.11 2.67
N ILE A 857 44.47 27.04 2.44
CA ILE A 857 44.77 28.36 1.88
C ILE A 857 45.61 29.19 2.86
N ALA A 858 45.22 29.21 4.14
CA ALA A 858 45.99 29.90 5.19
C ALA A 858 47.42 29.35 5.29
N TYR A 859 47.58 28.01 5.30
CA TYR A 859 48.89 27.36 5.28
C TYR A 859 49.70 27.77 4.05
N ARG A 860 49.09 27.77 2.85
CA ARG A 860 49.76 28.19 1.62
C ARG A 860 50.23 29.64 1.67
N ILE A 861 49.45 30.53 2.24
CA ILE A 861 49.84 31.94 2.40
C ILE A 861 51.10 32.05 3.28
N ASP A 862 51.16 31.29 4.37
CA ASP A 862 52.30 31.33 5.29
C ASP A 862 53.56 30.63 4.75
N GLN A 863 53.39 29.51 4.05
CA GLN A 863 54.49 28.63 3.63
C GLN A 863 54.86 28.76 2.14
N GLY A 864 54.08 29.50 1.36
CA GLY A 864 54.25 29.65 -0.10
C GLY A 864 53.85 28.43 -0.93
N ALA A 865 53.52 27.30 -0.29
CA ALA A 865 53.08 26.08 -0.93
C ALA A 865 52.01 25.37 -0.06
N TYR A 866 51.20 24.54 -0.71
CA TYR A 866 50.30 23.64 0.00
C TYR A 866 51.08 22.53 0.75
N PRO A 867 50.60 22.04 1.90
CA PRO A 867 51.30 21.00 2.67
C PRO A 867 51.35 19.67 1.91
N GLU A 868 52.34 18.82 2.21
CA GLU A 868 52.39 17.47 1.64
C GLU A 868 51.29 16.56 2.22
N SER A 869 50.83 16.87 3.44
CA SER A 869 49.77 16.11 4.11
C SER A 869 48.81 16.98 4.92
N LEU A 870 47.55 16.55 5.03
CA LEU A 870 46.55 17.24 5.87
C LEU A 870 46.92 17.29 7.36
N ALA A 871 47.81 16.40 7.82
CA ALA A 871 48.23 16.34 9.22
C ALA A 871 49.01 17.60 9.66
N GLU A 872 49.66 18.30 8.73
CA GLU A 872 50.42 19.52 8.98
C GLU A 872 49.54 20.74 9.28
N LEU A 873 48.23 20.64 9.03
CA LEU A 873 47.27 21.69 9.39
C LEU A 873 46.95 21.70 10.89
N ALA A 874 47.24 20.61 11.61
CA ALA A 874 46.86 20.46 13.00
C ALA A 874 48.07 20.48 13.95
N PRO A 875 47.94 21.12 15.13
CA PRO A 875 46.77 21.86 15.63
C PRO A 875 46.67 23.33 15.18
N GLU A 876 47.68 23.86 14.48
CA GLU A 876 47.87 25.30 14.31
C GLU A 876 46.80 26.00 13.45
N TYR A 877 46.38 25.38 12.34
CA TYR A 877 45.40 25.95 11.39
C TYR A 877 44.00 25.38 11.58
N LEU A 878 43.89 24.10 11.97
CA LEU A 878 42.62 23.43 12.24
C LEU A 878 42.80 22.37 13.33
N ALA A 879 41.79 22.22 14.18
CA ALA A 879 41.79 21.15 15.18
C ALA A 879 41.79 19.76 14.51
N PRO A 880 42.45 18.74 15.08
CA PRO A 880 42.56 17.41 14.48
C PRO A 880 41.22 16.77 14.10
N ASP A 881 40.16 17.03 14.87
CA ASP A 881 38.81 16.53 14.62
C ASP A 881 38.12 17.17 13.40
N GLY A 882 38.58 18.36 12.99
CA GLY A 882 38.12 19.05 11.79
C GLY A 882 38.64 18.43 10.48
N LEU A 883 39.73 17.65 10.53
CA LEU A 883 40.30 16.96 9.37
C LEU A 883 39.60 15.63 9.04
N ILE A 884 38.76 15.14 9.96
CA ILE A 884 38.08 13.85 9.82
C ILE A 884 36.80 14.03 9.01
N ASN A 885 36.71 13.29 7.90
CA ASN A 885 35.51 13.18 7.11
C ASN A 885 34.44 12.39 7.87
N PRO A 886 33.27 12.97 8.18
CA PRO A 886 32.24 12.28 8.96
C PRO A 886 31.63 11.09 8.21
N LEU A 887 31.76 11.00 6.88
CA LEU A 887 31.20 9.90 6.07
C LEU A 887 32.07 8.63 6.10
N SER A 888 33.39 8.77 6.03
CA SER A 888 34.34 7.64 6.05
C SER A 888 35.00 7.42 7.40
N ASN A 889 34.96 8.43 8.27
CA ASN A 889 35.75 8.51 9.50
C ASN A 889 37.28 8.43 9.28
N ASP A 890 37.72 8.66 8.05
CA ASP A 890 39.13 8.84 7.69
C ASP A 890 39.42 10.33 7.47
N LEU A 891 40.69 10.66 7.25
CA LEU A 891 41.04 11.97 6.71
C LEU A 891 40.36 12.18 5.35
N TYR A 892 40.05 13.42 5.02
CA TYR A 892 39.70 13.76 3.64
C TYR A 892 40.80 13.31 2.68
N GLY A 893 40.40 12.85 1.51
CA GLY A 893 41.35 12.62 0.44
C GLY A 893 41.92 13.96 -0.02
N TYR A 894 43.23 14.02 -0.22
CA TYR A 894 43.92 15.25 -0.54
C TYR A 894 45.10 14.98 -1.46
N GLU A 895 45.23 15.78 -2.52
CA GLU A 895 46.32 15.71 -3.49
C GLU A 895 46.81 17.14 -3.78
N PRO A 896 47.92 17.59 -3.15
CA PRO A 896 48.41 18.96 -3.25
C PRO A 896 48.87 19.37 -4.65
N GLN A 897 49.17 18.41 -5.53
CA GLN A 897 49.58 18.68 -6.92
C GLN A 897 48.44 18.46 -7.94
N GLY A 898 47.28 18.02 -7.48
CA GLY A 898 46.21 17.52 -8.34
C GLY A 898 46.57 16.22 -9.06
N PHE A 899 45.61 15.69 -9.81
CA PHE A 899 45.79 14.47 -10.60
C PHE A 899 46.17 14.78 -12.04
N ASP A 900 46.88 13.88 -12.71
CA ASP A 900 47.15 13.98 -14.16
C ASP A 900 45.90 13.70 -15.04
N LEU A 901 44.73 13.56 -14.41
CA LEU A 901 43.45 13.26 -15.05
C LEU A 901 42.44 14.38 -14.79
N ILE A 902 41.49 14.54 -15.72
CA ILE A 902 40.37 15.47 -15.55
C ILE A 902 39.38 14.85 -14.55
N ALA A 903 39.06 15.57 -13.48
CA ALA A 903 38.07 15.16 -12.49
C ALA A 903 36.72 15.86 -12.72
N TRP A 904 35.64 15.20 -12.32
CA TRP A 904 34.27 15.72 -12.46
C TRP A 904 33.71 16.09 -11.10
N ASP A 905 33.37 17.36 -10.90
CA ASP A 905 32.58 17.75 -9.72
C ASP A 905 31.10 17.38 -9.96
N ALA A 906 30.65 16.31 -9.30
CA ALA A 906 29.27 15.82 -9.38
C ALA A 906 28.30 16.60 -8.49
N VAL A 907 28.78 17.56 -7.70
CA VAL A 907 27.98 18.18 -6.62
C VAL A 907 27.17 19.39 -7.07
N THR A 908 27.50 19.99 -8.21
CA THR A 908 26.65 21.00 -8.82
C THR A 908 25.43 20.33 -9.45
N ALA A 909 24.31 20.36 -8.71
CA ALA A 909 23.01 19.75 -9.03
C ALA A 909 22.29 20.30 -10.29
N GLY A 910 23.02 20.48 -11.39
CA GLY A 910 22.53 20.98 -12.66
C GLY A 910 23.61 21.31 -13.70
N GLY A 911 24.89 21.06 -13.44
CA GLY A 911 25.95 21.24 -14.43
C GLY A 911 27.22 20.58 -13.96
N ARG A 912 27.82 19.72 -14.78
CA ARG A 912 29.06 19.04 -14.43
C ARG A 912 30.23 20.00 -14.67
N GLN A 913 31.02 20.29 -13.64
CA GLN A 913 32.19 21.16 -13.78
C GLN A 913 33.46 20.30 -13.94
N LEU A 914 34.18 20.53 -15.04
CA LEU A 914 35.47 19.92 -15.29
C LEU A 914 36.53 20.57 -14.38
N ILE A 915 37.25 19.75 -13.63
CA ILE A 915 38.41 20.17 -12.86
C ILE A 915 39.65 19.89 -13.72
N PRO A 916 40.43 20.91 -14.09
CA PRO A 916 41.62 20.72 -14.91
C PRO A 916 42.64 19.78 -14.27
N GLN A 917 43.46 19.13 -15.11
CA GLN A 917 44.59 18.34 -14.65
C GLN A 917 45.51 19.18 -13.76
N ARG A 918 46.15 18.55 -12.78
CA ARG A 918 47.09 19.18 -11.84
C ARG A 918 46.50 20.34 -11.03
N THR A 919 45.18 20.40 -10.92
CA THR A 919 44.52 21.30 -9.97
C THR A 919 44.55 20.65 -8.60
N PRO A 920 45.19 21.28 -7.57
CA PRO A 920 45.21 20.72 -6.23
C PRO A 920 43.79 20.46 -5.73
N LEU A 921 43.56 19.31 -5.11
CA LEU A 921 42.20 18.79 -4.92
C LEU A 921 42.00 18.17 -3.55
N LEU A 922 40.85 18.47 -2.95
CA LEU A 922 40.33 17.83 -1.74
C LEU A 922 39.09 17.02 -2.12
N TRP A 923 38.90 15.82 -1.55
CA TRP A 923 37.70 15.01 -1.80
C TRP A 923 37.22 14.22 -0.61
N SER A 924 35.94 13.85 -0.67
CA SER A 924 35.30 12.91 0.25
C SER A 924 35.14 11.56 -0.46
N ALA A 925 35.65 10.48 0.15
CA ALA A 925 35.61 9.13 -0.41
C ALA A 925 34.19 8.51 -0.51
N GLY A 926 33.15 9.19 -0.02
CA GLY A 926 31.79 8.65 0.03
C GLY A 926 31.65 7.45 0.98
N VAL A 927 30.51 6.75 0.91
CA VAL A 927 30.18 5.63 1.80
C VAL A 927 30.40 4.30 1.06
N VAL A 928 31.66 3.89 0.83
CA VAL A 928 31.96 2.54 0.30
C VAL A 928 33.15 1.92 1.06
N PRO A 929 32.92 0.94 1.96
CA PRO A 929 33.99 0.35 2.77
C PRO A 929 34.74 -0.83 2.12
N ASN A 930 34.25 -1.39 1.01
CA ASN A 930 34.69 -2.71 0.55
C ASN A 930 35.61 -2.75 -0.68
N ALA A 931 36.01 -1.61 -1.24
CA ALA A 931 37.17 -1.58 -2.12
C ALA A 931 38.43 -1.56 -1.24
N ALA A 932 38.86 -2.75 -0.80
CA ALA A 932 40.06 -2.90 0.01
C ALA A 932 41.26 -2.24 -0.69
N GLY A 933 41.68 -1.09 -0.14
CA GLY A 933 43.04 -0.58 -0.34
C GLY A 933 43.23 0.50 -1.41
N SER A 934 42.31 1.46 -1.51
CA SER A 934 42.65 2.90 -1.54
C SER A 934 41.39 3.68 -1.88
N GLY A 935 41.06 4.72 -1.10
CA GLY A 935 40.13 5.76 -1.55
C GLY A 935 40.67 6.57 -2.74
N ARG A 936 41.53 5.96 -3.56
CA ARG A 936 42.00 6.53 -4.80
C ARG A 936 40.85 6.39 -5.80
N PRO A 937 40.50 7.48 -6.48
CA PRO A 937 39.56 7.40 -7.58
C PRO A 937 40.06 6.44 -8.66
N THR A 938 39.11 5.81 -9.34
CA THR A 938 39.39 4.86 -10.42
C THR A 938 39.52 5.62 -11.74
N GLU A 939 40.46 5.20 -12.57
CA GLU A 939 40.55 5.68 -13.95
C GLU A 939 39.37 5.12 -14.76
N GLY A 940 38.66 5.99 -15.45
CA GLY A 940 37.63 5.64 -16.44
C GLY A 940 37.87 6.42 -17.73
N GLU A 941 37.21 6.01 -18.81
CA GLU A 941 37.23 6.74 -20.09
C GLU A 941 35.89 7.46 -20.27
N LEU A 942 35.94 8.75 -20.60
CA LEU A 942 34.75 9.53 -20.96
C LEU A 942 34.82 9.90 -22.44
N HIS A 943 33.71 9.63 -23.14
CA HIS A 943 33.51 9.96 -24.54
C HIS A 943 32.92 11.36 -24.65
N PHE A 944 33.52 12.21 -25.49
CA PHE A 944 33.05 13.56 -25.78
C PHE A 944 32.52 13.64 -27.21
N GLU A 945 31.42 14.34 -27.36
CA GLU A 945 30.74 14.63 -28.63
C GLU A 945 30.52 16.13 -28.75
N ILE A 946 30.28 16.62 -29.96
CA ILE A 946 29.88 18.02 -30.16
C ILE A 946 28.36 18.06 -30.21
N ASP A 947 27.75 18.88 -29.34
CA ASP A 947 26.30 19.12 -29.38
C ASP A 947 25.89 19.90 -30.65
N ALA A 948 24.58 20.09 -30.83
CA ALA A 948 24.03 20.80 -31.99
C ALA A 948 24.54 22.26 -32.09
N GLU A 949 25.00 22.83 -30.97
CA GLU A 949 25.54 24.17 -30.81
C GLU A 949 27.06 24.28 -31.08
N GLY A 950 27.75 23.16 -31.34
CA GLY A 950 29.18 23.17 -31.59
C GLY A 950 30.05 23.05 -30.33
N GLN A 951 29.46 22.80 -29.15
CA GLN A 951 30.17 22.68 -27.89
C GLN A 951 30.56 21.22 -27.63
N LEU A 952 31.77 21.01 -27.10
CA LEU A 952 32.21 19.70 -26.67
C LEU A 952 31.48 19.32 -25.38
N VAL A 953 30.54 18.38 -25.44
CA VAL A 953 29.77 17.85 -24.32
C VAL A 953 30.13 16.38 -24.09
N ALA A 954 30.01 15.89 -22.85
CA ALA A 954 30.14 14.46 -22.62
C ALA A 954 28.98 13.72 -23.28
N ALA A 955 29.24 12.61 -23.97
CA ALA A 955 28.22 11.82 -24.67
C ALA A 955 27.07 11.34 -23.74
N THR A 956 27.32 11.30 -22.43
CA THR A 956 26.30 11.00 -21.40
C THR A 956 25.31 12.13 -21.12
N GLU A 957 25.53 13.33 -21.65
CA GLU A 957 24.66 14.50 -21.49
C GLU A 957 23.71 14.71 -22.67
N LEU A 958 23.99 14.05 -23.80
CA LEU A 958 23.12 14.04 -24.97
C LEU A 958 21.91 13.14 -24.69
N GLY A 959 20.72 13.59 -25.12
CA GLY A 959 19.54 12.73 -25.09
C GLY A 959 19.78 11.45 -25.91
N PRO A 960 19.09 10.34 -25.63
CA PRO A 960 19.30 9.09 -26.38
C PRO A 960 19.09 9.25 -27.89
N ASP A 961 18.29 10.23 -28.32
CA ASP A 961 18.07 10.56 -29.74
C ASP A 961 19.20 11.43 -30.34
N GLU A 962 19.96 12.17 -29.52
CA GLU A 962 21.09 13.02 -29.95
C GLU A 962 22.41 12.23 -29.97
N ALA A 963 22.54 11.24 -29.08
CA ALA A 963 23.71 10.38 -28.97
C ALA A 963 23.87 9.38 -30.13
N GLU A 964 22.80 9.05 -30.88
CA GLU A 964 22.90 8.13 -32.03
C GLU A 964 23.48 8.79 -33.29
N GLU A 965 23.46 10.13 -33.38
CA GLU A 965 23.97 10.88 -34.54
C GLU A 965 25.35 11.52 -34.30
N GLY A 966 25.79 11.63 -33.04
CA GLY A 966 27.09 12.17 -32.65
C GLY A 966 28.25 11.22 -33.01
N GLN A 967 29.23 11.71 -33.78
CA GLN A 967 30.48 10.98 -33.98
C GLN A 967 31.37 11.25 -32.76
N THR A 968 31.69 10.24 -31.95
CA THR A 968 32.60 10.40 -30.80
C THR A 968 33.93 11.02 -31.25
N ILE A 969 34.24 12.21 -30.74
CA ILE A 969 35.34 13.04 -31.25
C ILE A 969 36.60 12.83 -30.43
N ASP A 970 36.47 12.65 -29.12
CA ASP A 970 37.58 12.56 -28.19
C ASP A 970 37.27 11.59 -27.04
N THR A 971 38.30 10.86 -26.60
CA THR A 971 38.26 9.98 -25.41
C THR A 971 39.34 10.46 -24.49
N ARG A 972 38.95 11.02 -23.34
CA ARG A 972 39.92 11.44 -22.33
C ARG A 972 39.87 10.50 -21.14
N PRO A 973 41.03 10.09 -20.61
CA PRO A 973 41.05 9.41 -19.33
C PRO A 973 40.57 10.41 -18.27
N THR A 974 39.59 9.97 -17.50
CA THR A 974 38.93 10.77 -16.48
C THR A 974 38.97 10.04 -15.16
N MET A 975 38.95 10.83 -14.11
CA MET A 975 38.98 10.32 -12.76
C MET A 975 37.56 10.37 -12.22
N MET A 976 36.94 9.19 -12.10
CA MET A 976 35.59 9.07 -11.56
C MET A 976 35.65 8.56 -10.12
N LEU A 977 34.84 9.15 -9.25
CA LEU A 977 34.43 8.42 -8.05
C LEU A 977 33.69 7.18 -8.53
N PRO A 978 33.83 6.02 -7.86
CA PRO A 978 33.11 4.81 -8.23
C PRO A 978 31.59 5.06 -8.15
N ASN A 979 31.01 5.48 -9.27
CA ASN A 979 29.58 5.57 -9.48
C ASN A 979 29.16 4.23 -10.08
N HIS A 980 28.31 3.51 -9.35
CA HIS A 980 27.60 2.37 -9.91
C HIS A 980 26.50 2.90 -10.83
N ASP A 981 26.84 3.19 -12.08
CA ASP A 981 25.91 3.68 -13.10
C ASP A 981 24.80 2.66 -13.47
N ASP A 982 24.98 1.38 -13.12
CA ASP A 982 24.05 0.32 -13.53
C ASP A 982 22.90 0.02 -12.56
N LEU A 983 22.86 0.63 -11.36
CA LEU A 983 21.81 0.32 -10.36
C LEU A 983 21.24 1.60 -9.72
N LEU A 984 20.27 2.19 -10.43
CA LEU A 984 19.35 3.26 -10.07
C LEU A 984 19.94 4.70 -10.05
N PRO A 985 19.33 5.66 -10.77
CA PRO A 985 19.74 7.09 -10.82
C PRO A 985 19.59 7.87 -9.51
N TYR A 986 19.47 7.17 -8.37
CA TYR A 986 19.33 7.74 -7.04
C TYR A 986 20.47 7.30 -6.09
N SER A 987 21.45 6.51 -6.55
CA SER A 987 22.65 6.20 -5.78
C SER A 987 23.61 7.39 -5.74
N VAL A 988 23.17 8.51 -5.13
CA VAL A 988 24.07 9.60 -4.76
C VAL A 988 25.05 9.04 -3.73
N GLY A 989 26.17 8.50 -4.19
CA GLY A 989 27.33 8.27 -3.37
C GLY A 989 27.73 9.65 -2.86
N GLY A 990 27.67 9.87 -1.55
CA GLY A 990 27.91 11.19 -0.94
C GLY A 990 29.36 11.70 -1.05
N GLY A 991 30.15 11.20 -1.99
CA GLY A 991 31.47 11.69 -2.31
C GLY A 991 31.40 12.97 -3.15
N PHE A 992 32.41 13.82 -2.99
CA PHE A 992 32.49 15.10 -3.68
C PHE A 992 33.94 15.52 -3.89
N TRP A 993 34.15 16.39 -4.87
CA TRP A 993 35.45 16.97 -5.21
C TRP A 993 35.42 18.47 -4.92
N MET A 994 36.50 19.00 -4.38
CA MET A 994 36.63 20.44 -4.10
C MET A 994 37.99 20.96 -4.56
N PRO A 995 38.06 21.62 -5.72
CA PRO A 995 39.32 22.16 -6.22
C PRO A 995 39.83 23.25 -5.27
N LEU A 996 41.14 23.30 -5.09
CA LEU A 996 41.81 24.38 -4.36
C LEU A 996 42.30 25.44 -5.36
N PRO A 997 42.39 26.71 -4.94
CA PRO A 997 42.98 27.75 -5.77
C PRO A 997 44.40 27.36 -6.21
N ALA A 998 44.65 27.27 -7.53
CA ALA A 998 45.99 27.12 -8.08
C ALA A 998 46.76 28.45 -7.99
N ASP A 999 48.03 28.49 -8.39
CA ASP A 999 48.72 29.77 -8.53
C ASP A 999 48.10 30.58 -9.67
N LEU A 1000 48.00 31.91 -9.51
CA LEU A 1000 47.39 32.78 -10.53
C LEU A 1000 48.11 32.68 -11.88
N ASP A 1001 49.41 32.43 -11.84
CA ASP A 1001 50.23 32.20 -13.03
C ASP A 1001 49.94 30.82 -13.67
N THR A 1002 49.71 29.77 -12.88
CA THR A 1002 49.34 28.44 -13.38
C THR A 1002 47.89 28.40 -13.89
N ALA A 1003 46.98 29.17 -13.29
CA ALA A 1003 45.59 29.27 -13.73
C ALA A 1003 45.46 29.94 -15.11
N LYS A 1004 46.36 30.90 -15.43
CA LYS A 1004 46.47 31.46 -16.78
C LYS A 1004 47.01 30.45 -17.79
N GLU A 1005 48.03 29.69 -17.41
CA GLU A 1005 48.69 28.70 -18.28
C GLU A 1005 47.83 27.44 -18.55
N VAL A 1006 46.91 27.10 -17.63
CA VAL A 1006 45.94 26.00 -17.77
C VAL A 1006 44.65 26.43 -18.50
N ALA A 1007 44.34 27.73 -18.51
CA ALA A 1007 43.19 28.29 -19.22
C ALA A 1007 43.48 28.61 -20.70
N GLU A 1008 44.74 28.87 -21.04
CA GLU A 1008 45.27 28.90 -22.43
C GLU A 1008 45.45 27.47 -22.99
#